data_AF-A0A101GKX4-F1
#
_entry.id   AF-A0A101GKX4-F1
#
_cell.length_a   1.000
_cell.length_b   1.000
_cell.length_c   1.000
_cell.angle_alpha   90.00
_cell.angle_beta   90.00
_cell.angle_gamma   90.00
#
_symmetry.space_group_name_H-M   'P 1'
#
loop_
_entity.id
_entity.type
_entity.pdbx_description
1 polymer ?
#
loop_
_entity_poly.entity_id
_entity_poly.type
_entity_poly.pdbx_seq_one_letter_code
_entity_poly.pdbx_strand_id
1 'polypeptide(L)'
;MKPFKILMGSFALSMILFTSCTKEQDEPQYSSDDEMLLNVNTDSKQLTASRMKYIYMPVFDTTYQNFYNSTNTLKNSLDVIPNPSHQFILVGEIASPVRSGNRVLSATHVEVLGNKAYVSYHYNEQSGSGFTGGDLYEGQIDVIDITDPSLPVILQSAIPTKKADFNSMTLDLTETNGQRKLWVAATDFGVGGAIYQLTLQNGEIPSPAVMYRTKTPPGKSSNSVARAATWLFATAGRTAGGLFTFDASNMHLENTIEFPNAKYNAVTGQNIGDKNVVLKSGNTAEIQVYEISQAHTLLNTFSIGSIQPEDGKSVLYVKDNLAWVAMGYEGVKAFDLNTGAVVHSLSPSNMAPECISNGVSIDEDYVYIANGSGGLYLCKIIPGQQELSVVGIYKYGASANYVMAKNNYIFIANGREGLKILHKVWEGDYNVICDYDEFGVPLCLEPNPEPICPTLMSTLQLALPSNQNAMVNHPEYFTNPNHNIVLNAPATIYFTFIDEGAGMKNSYGIYWYNASNPPTSVAQIKSTKTVLFPNASKVNSGGNLVAGHTIHMVGTFSAGTSIGSFLVVGGWVGVSPTYPTGLSNGYYTHYSDMNLNLNGGQQQSLLFYDADCDNIIMTFEDVLLPGGDKDFNDVIIKIAVDPPTAVDPSLYIPL
;
A
#
# COMPACT_ATOMS: atom_id res chain seq x y z
N MET A 1 -68.07 73.38 -37.98
CA MET A 1 -68.13 72.21 -37.08
C MET A 1 -66.82 71.45 -37.20
N LYS A 2 -66.17 71.18 -36.07
CA LYS A 2 -64.90 70.43 -35.97
C LYS A 2 -65.01 69.06 -36.66
N PRO A 3 -64.06 68.65 -37.53
CA PRO A 3 -63.94 67.27 -37.95
C PRO A 3 -62.98 66.52 -37.02
N PHE A 4 -63.43 65.34 -36.61
CA PHE A 4 -62.74 64.34 -35.81
C PHE A 4 -61.42 63.94 -36.50
N LYS A 5 -60.28 64.13 -35.82
CA LYS A 5 -58.98 63.63 -36.29
C LYS A 5 -58.68 62.28 -35.64
N ILE A 6 -58.57 61.27 -36.49
CA ILE A 6 -58.04 59.93 -36.24
C ILE A 6 -56.56 60.07 -35.86
N LEU A 7 -56.17 59.54 -34.69
CA LEU A 7 -54.78 59.46 -34.27
C LEU A 7 -54.26 58.04 -34.53
N MET A 8 -53.29 57.92 -35.44
CA MET A 8 -52.52 56.71 -35.71
C MET A 8 -51.76 56.29 -34.44
N GLY A 9 -52.03 55.08 -33.95
CA GLY A 9 -51.24 54.43 -32.91
C GLY A 9 -50.05 53.69 -33.54
N SER A 10 -48.84 54.12 -33.18
CA SER A 10 -47.59 53.40 -33.47
C SER A 10 -47.52 52.11 -32.65
N PHE A 11 -47.31 50.99 -33.34
CA PHE A 11 -47.03 49.69 -32.76
C PHE A 11 -45.58 49.70 -32.21
N ALA A 12 -45.43 49.69 -30.88
CA ALA A 12 -44.15 49.41 -30.22
C ALA A 12 -44.06 47.90 -29.96
N LEU A 13 -43.11 47.25 -30.64
CA LEU A 13 -42.79 45.84 -30.48
C LEU A 13 -42.03 45.65 -29.16
N SER A 14 -42.72 45.17 -28.13
CA SER A 14 -42.11 44.82 -26.83
C SER A 14 -41.31 43.52 -26.97
N MET A 15 -39.98 43.60 -26.94
CA MET A 15 -39.10 42.45 -26.71
C MET A 15 -39.40 41.89 -25.32
N ILE A 16 -39.95 40.69 -25.26
CA ILE A 16 -40.03 39.89 -24.04
C ILE A 16 -38.63 39.28 -23.84
N LEU A 17 -37.87 39.86 -22.93
CA LEU A 17 -36.67 39.23 -22.37
C LEU A 17 -37.14 38.06 -21.49
N PHE A 18 -36.93 36.83 -21.96
CA PHE A 18 -37.00 35.65 -21.11
C PHE A 18 -35.83 35.70 -20.13
N THR A 19 -36.05 36.24 -18.94
CA THR A 19 -35.18 36.00 -17.79
C THR A 19 -35.35 34.53 -17.39
N SER A 20 -34.40 33.70 -17.80
CA SER A 20 -34.18 32.40 -17.19
C SER A 20 -33.86 32.63 -15.71
N CYS A 21 -34.79 32.32 -14.82
CA CYS A 21 -34.46 32.12 -13.42
C CYS A 21 -33.66 30.82 -13.34
N THR A 22 -32.34 30.91 -13.41
CA THR A 22 -31.48 29.92 -12.77
C THR A 22 -31.86 29.93 -11.30
N LYS A 23 -32.45 28.85 -10.81
CA LYS A 23 -32.61 28.62 -9.38
C LYS A 23 -31.19 28.67 -8.80
N GLU A 24 -30.84 29.75 -8.10
CA GLU A 24 -29.61 29.77 -7.32
C GLU A 24 -29.64 28.52 -6.43
N GLN A 25 -28.65 27.65 -6.58
CA GLN A 25 -28.45 26.56 -5.63
C GLN A 25 -28.07 27.25 -4.33
N ASP A 26 -29.03 27.34 -3.41
CA ASP A 26 -28.77 27.86 -2.07
C ASP A 26 -27.70 26.96 -1.41
N GLU A 27 -26.50 27.49 -1.24
CA GLU A 27 -25.45 26.85 -0.45
C GLU A 27 -26.00 26.53 0.95
N PRO A 28 -25.69 25.35 1.52
CA PRO A 28 -26.22 24.94 2.80
C PRO A 28 -25.86 25.98 3.88
N GLN A 29 -26.88 26.46 4.58
CA GLN A 29 -26.69 27.38 5.69
C GLN A 29 -26.38 26.58 6.95
N TYR A 30 -25.11 26.58 7.38
CA TYR A 30 -24.69 25.95 8.61
C TYR A 30 -24.76 26.94 9.78
N SER A 31 -25.23 26.45 10.93
CA SER A 31 -25.13 27.21 12.17
C SER A 31 -23.72 27.11 12.74
N SER A 32 -23.32 28.06 13.60
CA SER A 32 -22.03 27.98 14.30
C SER A 32 -21.85 26.69 15.11
N ASP A 33 -22.95 26.04 15.52
CA ASP A 33 -22.91 24.78 16.26
C ASP A 33 -22.60 23.56 15.38
N ASP A 34 -22.78 23.71 14.06
CA ASP A 34 -22.53 22.69 13.04
C ASP A 34 -21.17 22.88 12.35
N GLU A 35 -20.46 23.96 12.65
CA GLU A 35 -19.09 24.20 12.20
C GLU A 35 -18.07 23.61 13.19
N MET A 36 -17.07 22.91 12.65
CA MET A 36 -15.95 22.41 13.42
C MET A 36 -14.63 22.86 12.79
N LEU A 37 -13.89 23.69 13.52
CA LEU A 37 -12.52 24.03 13.15
C LEU A 37 -11.63 22.80 13.33
N LEU A 38 -10.84 22.48 12.30
CA LEU A 38 -9.83 21.46 12.35
C LEU A 38 -8.48 22.10 12.68
N ASN A 39 -7.77 21.52 13.65
CA ASN A 39 -6.36 21.80 13.80
C ASN A 39 -5.57 20.88 12.85
N VAL A 40 -4.97 21.47 11.82
CA VAL A 40 -4.28 20.72 10.76
C VAL A 40 -2.78 20.83 10.98
N ASN A 41 -2.15 19.71 11.36
CA ASN A 41 -0.71 19.59 11.35
C ASN A 41 -0.26 19.30 9.91
N THR A 42 0.53 20.22 9.34
CA THR A 42 1.10 20.12 7.98
C THR A 42 2.60 19.87 7.99
N ASP A 43 3.22 19.64 9.16
CA ASP A 43 4.63 19.25 9.26
C ASP A 43 4.78 17.77 8.89
N SER A 44 4.77 17.51 7.58
CA SER A 44 4.87 16.17 7.02
C SER A 44 6.11 15.41 7.48
N LYS A 45 7.24 16.11 7.66
CA LYS A 45 8.50 15.50 8.14
C LYS A 45 8.34 15.02 9.58
N GLN A 46 7.79 15.85 10.46
CA GLN A 46 7.55 15.49 11.86
C GLN A 46 6.52 14.36 11.98
N LEU A 47 5.41 14.44 11.24
CA LEU A 47 4.37 13.41 11.24
C LEU A 47 4.91 12.06 10.78
N THR A 48 5.65 12.06 9.66
CA THR A 48 6.25 10.85 9.09
C THR A 48 7.31 10.27 10.03
N ALA A 49 8.26 11.08 10.49
CA ALA A 49 9.31 10.61 11.41
C ALA A 49 8.76 10.05 12.74
N SER A 50 7.60 10.54 13.20
CA SER A 50 7.02 10.11 14.48
C SER A 50 6.10 8.90 14.38
N ARG A 51 5.53 8.60 13.20
CA ARG A 51 4.50 7.56 13.07
C ARG A 51 4.70 6.59 11.92
N MET A 52 5.41 6.96 10.87
CA MET A 52 5.70 6.05 9.75
C MET A 52 6.89 5.18 10.09
N LYS A 53 6.73 3.87 9.91
CA LYS A 53 7.79 2.89 9.92
C LYS A 53 7.83 2.23 8.54
N TYR A 54 8.89 2.53 7.81
CA TYR A 54 9.20 1.83 6.56
C TYR A 54 9.65 0.42 6.87
N ILE A 55 9.06 -0.54 6.17
CA ILE A 55 9.37 -1.95 6.27
C ILE A 55 9.39 -2.45 4.83
N TYR A 56 10.24 -3.41 4.49
CA TYR A 56 10.25 -4.06 3.18
C TYR A 56 10.25 -5.56 3.44
N MET A 57 9.10 -6.06 3.89
CA MET A 57 8.97 -7.45 4.32
C MET A 57 8.00 -8.17 3.41
N PRO A 58 8.44 -9.19 2.66
CA PRO A 58 7.54 -10.10 1.98
C PRO A 58 6.58 -10.74 2.99
N VAL A 59 5.29 -10.54 2.80
CA VAL A 59 4.23 -11.19 3.56
C VAL A 59 3.67 -12.34 2.73
N PHE A 60 3.34 -13.45 3.40
CA PHE A 60 2.90 -14.72 2.81
C PHE A 60 4.00 -15.64 2.22
N ASP A 61 5.30 -15.31 2.38
CA ASP A 61 6.39 -16.23 2.06
C ASP A 61 6.77 -17.08 3.29
N THR A 62 6.59 -18.40 3.19
CA THR A 62 6.90 -19.35 4.26
C THR A 62 8.40 -19.47 4.57
N THR A 63 9.29 -19.09 3.64
CA THR A 63 10.75 -19.14 3.85
C THR A 63 11.26 -17.98 4.72
N TYR A 64 10.54 -16.86 4.75
CA TYR A 64 10.88 -15.66 5.53
C TYR A 64 10.43 -15.70 7.00
N GLN A 65 9.57 -16.65 7.37
CA GLN A 65 9.00 -16.79 8.73
C GLN A 65 10.04 -17.08 9.83
N ASN A 66 11.18 -17.66 9.47
CA ASN A 66 12.21 -18.05 10.44
C ASN A 66 13.26 -16.96 10.70
N PHE A 67 13.25 -15.85 9.95
CA PHE A 67 14.27 -14.79 10.04
C PHE A 67 13.91 -13.71 11.07
N TYR A 68 12.63 -13.38 11.20
CA TYR A 68 12.13 -12.46 12.24
C TYR A 68 11.46 -13.27 13.35
N ASN A 69 12.11 -13.34 14.51
CA ASN A 69 11.61 -13.94 15.76
C ASN A 69 10.41 -13.15 16.33
N SER A 70 9.40 -12.87 15.52
CA SER A 70 8.20 -12.16 15.92
C SER A 70 7.12 -13.17 16.30
N THR A 71 6.46 -12.94 17.42
CA THR A 71 5.30 -13.68 17.91
C THR A 71 4.08 -13.64 16.97
N ASN A 72 4.18 -12.95 15.83
CA ASN A 72 3.21 -12.91 14.74
C ASN A 72 3.32 -14.15 13.86
N THR A 73 2.94 -15.29 14.44
CA THR A 73 2.96 -16.57 13.72
C THR A 73 1.90 -16.58 12.61
N LEU A 74 2.36 -16.73 11.38
CA LEU A 74 1.57 -17.19 10.25
C LEU A 74 1.06 -18.61 10.58
N LYS A 75 -0.15 -18.73 11.12
CA LYS A 75 -0.78 -20.04 11.28
C LYS A 75 -1.27 -20.52 9.92
N ASN A 76 -0.50 -21.43 9.31
CA ASN A 76 -1.05 -22.34 8.32
C ASN A 76 -2.12 -23.20 9.00
N SER A 77 -3.38 -23.00 8.62
CA SER A 77 -4.37 -24.07 8.73
C SER A 77 -5.32 -23.98 7.55
N LEU A 78 -5.00 -24.74 6.51
CA LEU A 78 -5.87 -25.71 5.82
C LEU A 78 -5.25 -26.01 4.44
N ASP A 79 -4.69 -27.20 4.33
CA ASP A 79 -4.28 -27.96 3.13
C ASP A 79 -4.05 -27.22 1.79
N VAL A 80 -2.76 -27.07 1.45
CA VAL A 80 -2.12 -27.09 0.11
C VAL A 80 -2.87 -26.46 -1.07
N ILE A 81 -2.56 -25.19 -1.40
CA ILE A 81 -2.54 -24.61 -2.77
C ILE A 81 -1.31 -23.66 -2.84
N PRO A 82 -0.54 -23.60 -3.96
CA PRO A 82 0.73 -22.86 -4.05
C PRO A 82 0.59 -21.38 -3.67
N ASN A 83 1.70 -20.81 -3.18
CA ASN A 83 1.89 -19.40 -2.86
C ASN A 83 1.13 -18.45 -3.81
N PRO A 84 0.69 -17.28 -3.33
CA PRO A 84 0.08 -16.29 -4.21
C PRO A 84 0.95 -16.06 -5.45
N SER A 85 0.31 -15.91 -6.62
CA SER A 85 0.97 -15.60 -7.90
C SER A 85 1.62 -14.21 -7.95
N HIS A 86 1.44 -13.44 -6.88
CA HIS A 86 2.03 -12.13 -6.65
C HIS A 86 2.80 -12.19 -5.33
N GLN A 87 3.87 -11.39 -5.25
CA GLN A 87 4.47 -11.07 -3.97
C GLN A 87 3.71 -9.91 -3.33
N PHE A 88 3.59 -9.97 -2.01
CA PHE A 88 3.03 -8.89 -1.22
C PHE A 88 4.12 -8.40 -0.29
N ILE A 89 4.44 -7.12 -0.37
CA ILE A 89 5.50 -6.52 0.45
C ILE A 89 4.82 -5.55 1.39
N LEU A 90 4.98 -5.75 2.71
CA LEU A 90 4.66 -4.70 3.67
C LEU A 90 5.67 -3.58 3.43
N VAL A 91 5.18 -2.41 2.98
CA VAL A 91 5.97 -1.22 2.61
C VAL A 91 5.90 -0.12 3.68
N GLY A 92 4.85 -0.13 4.50
CA GLY A 92 4.69 0.87 5.55
C GLY A 92 3.73 0.47 6.65
N GLU A 93 4.10 0.81 7.88
CA GLU A 93 3.21 0.84 9.04
C GLU A 93 3.10 2.28 9.54
N ILE A 94 1.87 2.78 9.69
CA ILE A 94 1.61 4.09 10.27
C ILE A 94 0.99 3.88 11.63
N ALA A 95 1.71 4.23 12.69
CA ALA A 95 1.19 4.19 14.04
C ALA A 95 -0.05 5.08 14.19
N SER A 96 -1.03 4.59 14.94
CA SER A 96 -2.20 5.37 15.31
C SER A 96 -1.80 6.64 16.09
N PRO A 97 -2.55 7.74 15.92
CA PRO A 97 -2.37 8.92 16.76
C PRO A 97 -2.64 8.60 18.24
N VAL A 98 -1.83 9.19 19.12
CA VAL A 98 -1.90 9.00 20.58
C VAL A 98 -2.15 10.34 21.25
N ARG A 99 -3.11 10.40 22.19
CA ARG A 99 -3.38 11.55 23.05
C ARG A 99 -2.78 11.36 24.44
N SER A 100 -2.76 12.46 25.21
CA SER A 100 -2.35 12.46 26.62
C SER A 100 -2.99 11.31 27.41
N GLY A 101 -2.23 10.65 28.28
CA GLY A 101 -2.70 9.49 29.03
C GLY A 101 -2.70 8.18 28.22
N ASN A 102 -1.93 8.11 27.13
CA ASN A 102 -1.80 6.93 26.26
C ASN A 102 -3.13 6.50 25.61
N ARG A 103 -3.96 7.49 25.28
CA ARG A 103 -5.24 7.28 24.60
C ARG A 103 -4.99 7.13 23.11
N VAL A 104 -5.03 5.90 22.61
CA VAL A 104 -4.71 5.57 21.21
C VAL A 104 -5.99 5.52 20.38
N LEU A 105 -6.04 6.30 19.29
CA LEU A 105 -7.13 6.23 18.32
C LEU A 105 -7.05 4.93 17.49
N SER A 106 -8.20 4.46 17.02
CA SER A 106 -8.30 3.27 16.18
C SER A 106 -8.48 3.69 14.72
N ALA A 107 -7.61 3.23 13.83
CA ALA A 107 -7.82 3.34 12.39
C ALA A 107 -9.08 2.57 12.00
N THR A 108 -9.95 3.22 11.23
CA THR A 108 -11.31 2.73 11.01
C THR A 108 -11.63 2.53 9.55
N HIS A 109 -11.26 3.46 8.67
CA HIS A 109 -11.57 3.39 7.25
C HIS A 109 -10.44 4.01 6.43
N VAL A 110 -10.24 3.53 5.20
CA VAL A 110 -9.30 4.10 4.24
C VAL A 110 -10.01 4.38 2.93
N GLU A 111 -9.85 5.57 2.39
CA GLU A 111 -10.28 5.93 1.04
C GLU A 111 -9.06 6.30 0.19
N VAL A 112 -9.09 5.97 -1.10
CA VAL A 112 -7.94 6.15 -2.00
C VAL A 112 -8.38 6.80 -3.31
N LEU A 113 -7.71 7.91 -3.67
CA LEU A 113 -7.91 8.57 -4.95
C LEU A 113 -6.58 9.04 -5.52
N GLY A 114 -6.27 8.59 -6.74
CA GLY A 114 -5.00 8.89 -7.39
C GLY A 114 -3.82 8.40 -6.56
N ASN A 115 -2.96 9.34 -6.18
CA ASN A 115 -1.76 9.12 -5.38
C ASN A 115 -1.94 9.49 -3.89
N LYS A 116 -3.18 9.62 -3.40
CA LYS A 116 -3.45 9.93 -2.00
C LYS A 116 -4.32 8.85 -1.35
N ALA A 117 -4.00 8.54 -0.09
CA ALA A 117 -4.83 7.74 0.81
C ALA A 117 -5.29 8.60 2.00
N TYR A 118 -6.56 8.47 2.37
CA TYR A 118 -7.21 9.19 3.47
C TYR A 118 -7.61 8.19 4.53
N VAL A 119 -7.09 8.33 5.75
CA VAL A 119 -7.37 7.38 6.84
C VAL A 119 -8.20 8.06 7.88
N SER A 120 -9.38 7.51 8.17
CA SER A 120 -10.17 7.93 9.32
C SER A 120 -9.76 7.16 10.56
N TYR A 121 -9.80 7.86 11.67
CA TYR A 121 -9.63 7.30 12.99
C TYR A 121 -10.85 7.65 13.84
N HIS A 122 -11.14 6.79 14.81
CA HIS A 122 -12.09 7.10 15.87
C HIS A 122 -11.62 6.61 17.23
N TYR A 123 -12.31 7.00 18.29
CA TYR A 123 -11.97 6.57 19.63
C TYR A 123 -12.78 5.33 20.02
N ASN A 124 -12.14 4.16 19.96
CA ASN A 124 -12.75 2.89 20.39
C ASN A 124 -12.41 2.63 21.87
N GLU A 125 -13.08 3.35 22.77
CA GLU A 125 -12.80 3.30 24.20
C GLU A 125 -13.07 1.92 24.81
N GLN A 126 -12.17 1.46 25.68
CA GLN A 126 -12.37 0.22 26.41
C GLN A 126 -13.41 0.40 27.53
N SER A 127 -14.31 -0.57 27.67
CA SER A 127 -15.24 -0.64 28.80
C SER A 127 -14.48 -0.51 30.13
N GLY A 128 -14.85 0.49 30.95
CA GLY A 128 -14.23 0.75 32.26
C GLY A 128 -13.06 1.74 32.25
N SER A 129 -12.81 2.45 31.16
CA SER A 129 -11.75 3.48 31.04
C SER A 129 -11.90 4.70 31.95
N GLY A 130 -13.06 4.89 32.58
CA GLY A 130 -13.37 6.05 33.43
C GLY A 130 -13.76 7.32 32.67
N PHE A 131 -13.71 7.33 31.34
CA PHE A 131 -14.20 8.45 30.53
C PHE A 131 -15.73 8.41 30.39
N THR A 132 -16.36 9.59 30.33
CA THR A 132 -17.82 9.72 30.23
C THR A 132 -18.18 10.88 29.29
N GLY A 133 -19.40 10.84 28.75
CA GLY A 133 -19.92 11.91 27.90
C GLY A 133 -19.11 12.11 26.62
N GLY A 134 -18.89 13.37 26.23
CA GLY A 134 -18.21 13.73 24.98
C GLY A 134 -16.73 13.33 24.90
N ASP A 135 -16.09 13.04 26.04
CA ASP A 135 -14.70 12.55 26.03
C ASP A 135 -14.56 11.14 25.45
N LEU A 136 -15.67 10.43 25.21
CA LEU A 136 -15.70 9.14 24.53
C LEU A 136 -15.60 9.23 23.00
N TYR A 137 -15.64 10.43 22.41
CA TYR A 137 -15.73 10.60 20.97
C TYR A 137 -14.59 11.46 20.43
N GLU A 138 -13.81 10.91 19.52
CA GLU A 138 -12.75 11.66 18.86
C GLU A 138 -12.41 11.06 17.49
N GLY A 139 -12.61 11.85 16.45
CA GLY A 139 -12.26 11.53 15.07
C GLY A 139 -10.89 12.08 14.72
N GLN A 140 -10.27 11.57 13.67
CA GLN A 140 -9.12 12.21 13.02
C GLN A 140 -9.06 11.78 11.57
N ILE A 141 -8.47 12.61 10.71
CA ILE A 141 -8.19 12.26 9.32
C ILE A 141 -6.70 12.51 9.05
N ASP A 142 -6.03 11.49 8.53
CA ASP A 142 -4.70 11.64 7.96
C ASP A 142 -4.79 11.62 6.43
N VAL A 143 -3.96 12.44 5.78
CA VAL A 143 -3.72 12.38 4.33
C VAL A 143 -2.30 11.85 4.11
N ILE A 144 -2.21 10.79 3.31
CA ILE A 144 -0.96 10.08 3.04
C ILE A 144 -0.70 10.17 1.54
N ASP A 145 0.52 10.56 1.19
CA ASP A 145 1.06 10.42 -0.15
C ASP A 145 1.46 8.95 -0.39
N ILE A 146 0.96 8.39 -1.48
CA ILE A 146 1.28 7.03 -1.96
C ILE A 146 1.78 7.06 -3.40
N THR A 147 2.35 8.20 -3.84
CA THR A 147 2.97 8.33 -5.17
C THR A 147 4.09 7.31 -5.33
N ASP A 148 4.91 7.17 -4.29
CA ASP A 148 5.97 6.17 -4.23
C ASP A 148 5.48 4.92 -3.50
N PRO A 149 5.42 3.75 -4.16
CA PRO A 149 4.95 2.51 -3.56
C PRO A 149 5.76 1.98 -2.41
N SER A 150 6.99 2.43 -2.29
CA SER A 150 7.89 2.00 -1.23
C SER A 150 8.08 3.04 -0.14
N LEU A 151 7.75 4.31 -0.41
CA LEU A 151 7.87 5.41 0.55
C LEU A 151 6.56 6.20 0.70
N PRO A 152 5.52 5.62 1.34
CA PRO A 152 4.38 6.41 1.74
C PRO A 152 4.79 7.51 2.74
N VAL A 153 4.15 8.68 2.66
CA VAL A 153 4.47 9.84 3.52
C VAL A 153 3.20 10.42 4.11
N ILE A 154 3.20 10.73 5.41
CA ILE A 154 2.06 11.42 6.03
C ILE A 154 2.20 12.90 5.69
N LEU A 155 1.31 13.42 4.85
CA LEU A 155 1.31 14.83 4.46
C LEU A 155 0.72 15.68 5.57
N GLN A 156 -0.45 15.27 6.05
CA GLN A 156 -1.26 16.07 6.95
C GLN A 156 -2.03 15.20 7.92
N SER A 157 -2.29 15.78 9.08
CA SER A 157 -3.06 15.16 10.14
C SER A 157 -4.01 16.20 10.73
N ALA A 158 -5.31 16.00 10.51
CA ALA A 158 -6.34 16.96 10.88
C ALA A 158 -7.14 16.45 12.08
N ILE A 159 -7.04 17.20 13.17
CA ILE A 159 -7.64 16.88 14.46
C ILE A 159 -8.91 17.72 14.62
N PRO A 160 -10.11 17.12 14.58
CA PRO A 160 -11.34 17.80 14.93
C PRO A 160 -11.38 18.12 16.42
N THR A 161 -12.08 19.19 16.77
CA THR A 161 -12.46 19.44 18.16
C THR A 161 -13.42 18.34 18.64
N LYS A 162 -13.08 17.67 19.76
CA LYS A 162 -13.78 16.52 20.40
C LYS A 162 -15.31 16.52 20.30
N LYS A 163 -15.87 15.91 19.25
CA LYS A 163 -17.33 15.80 19.07
C LYS A 163 -17.82 14.49 18.45
N ALA A 164 -17.01 13.78 17.66
CA ALA A 164 -17.53 12.65 16.89
C ALA A 164 -16.48 11.58 16.56
N ASP A 165 -16.92 10.33 16.48
CA ASP A 165 -16.17 9.19 15.97
C ASP A 165 -16.43 9.01 14.47
N PHE A 166 -15.37 8.91 13.66
CA PHE A 166 -15.47 8.75 12.20
C PHE A 166 -15.50 7.28 11.79
N ASN A 167 -16.65 6.82 11.29
CA ASN A 167 -16.95 5.41 11.03
C ASN A 167 -16.61 4.95 9.62
N SER A 168 -16.82 5.83 8.64
CA SER A 168 -16.51 5.62 7.23
C SER A 168 -16.41 6.95 6.50
N MET A 169 -15.80 6.92 5.32
CA MET A 169 -15.64 8.09 4.47
C MET A 169 -15.91 7.73 3.01
N THR A 170 -16.19 8.74 2.20
CA THR A 170 -16.14 8.64 0.74
C THR A 170 -15.81 10.00 0.12
N LEU A 171 -15.08 10.01 -1.00
CA LEU A 171 -14.78 11.23 -1.73
C LEU A 171 -15.92 11.59 -2.69
N ASP A 172 -16.14 12.88 -2.90
CA ASP A 172 -17.05 13.32 -3.95
C ASP A 172 -16.55 12.91 -5.33
N LEU A 173 -17.47 12.77 -6.27
CA LEU A 173 -17.17 12.46 -7.67
C LEU A 173 -16.57 13.66 -8.38
N THR A 174 -17.01 14.85 -8.00
CA THR A 174 -16.67 16.10 -8.67
C THR A 174 -15.50 16.80 -8.02
N GLU A 175 -14.69 17.44 -8.86
CA GLU A 175 -13.64 18.35 -8.43
C GLU A 175 -13.70 19.61 -9.28
N THR A 176 -13.78 20.77 -8.63
CA THR A 176 -13.90 22.07 -9.30
C THR A 176 -12.85 22.99 -8.73
N ASN A 177 -11.97 23.54 -9.59
CA ASN A 177 -10.84 24.39 -9.16
C ASN A 177 -9.95 23.72 -8.08
N GLY A 178 -9.76 22.41 -8.20
CA GLY A 178 -9.02 21.60 -7.23
C GLY A 178 -9.77 21.32 -5.93
N GLN A 179 -11.01 21.79 -5.77
CA GLN A 179 -11.81 21.53 -4.59
C GLN A 179 -12.62 20.25 -4.73
N ARG A 180 -12.50 19.36 -3.76
CA ARG A 180 -13.26 18.10 -3.68
C ARG A 180 -13.76 17.88 -2.27
N LYS A 181 -15.03 17.49 -2.11
CA LYS A 181 -15.58 17.18 -0.79
C LYS A 181 -15.14 15.77 -0.34
N LEU A 182 -14.78 15.64 0.93
CA LEU A 182 -14.66 14.38 1.65
C LEU A 182 -15.84 14.29 2.61
N TRP A 183 -16.65 13.25 2.43
CA TRP A 183 -17.84 12.97 3.22
C TRP A 183 -17.49 11.94 4.28
N VAL A 184 -17.91 12.16 5.52
CA VAL A 184 -17.57 11.30 6.66
C VAL A 184 -18.84 10.94 7.43
N ALA A 185 -19.17 9.65 7.50
CA ALA A 185 -20.23 9.15 8.38
C ALA A 185 -19.69 9.05 9.80
N ALA A 186 -20.43 9.56 10.77
CA ALA A 186 -19.95 9.64 12.14
C ALA A 186 -21.02 9.34 13.20
N THR A 187 -20.50 8.98 14.37
CA THR A 187 -21.24 9.00 15.64
C THR A 187 -20.87 10.28 16.38
N ASP A 188 -21.81 11.20 16.51
CA ASP A 188 -21.62 12.50 17.15
C ASP A 188 -22.20 12.52 18.57
N PHE A 189 -21.42 13.07 19.49
CA PHE A 189 -21.85 13.40 20.84
C PHE A 189 -22.76 14.62 20.84
N GLY A 190 -24.06 14.36 20.96
CA GLY A 190 -25.10 15.38 21.09
C GLY A 190 -26.20 15.19 20.08
N VAL A 191 -25.86 14.86 18.82
CA VAL A 191 -26.88 14.64 17.77
C VAL A 191 -27.05 13.19 17.32
N GLY A 192 -26.16 12.27 17.70
CA GLY A 192 -26.24 10.87 17.29
C GLY A 192 -25.62 10.65 15.91
N GLY A 193 -26.37 10.12 14.95
CA GLY A 193 -25.87 9.97 13.58
C GLY A 193 -25.67 11.30 12.88
N ALA A 194 -24.49 11.50 12.28
CA ALA A 194 -24.16 12.70 11.53
C ALA A 194 -23.29 12.41 10.31
N ILE A 195 -23.36 13.28 9.32
CA ILE A 195 -22.48 13.35 8.16
C ILE A 195 -21.67 14.62 8.29
N TYR A 196 -20.36 14.49 8.17
CA TYR A 196 -19.43 15.61 8.13
C TYR A 196 -18.91 15.83 6.71
N GLN A 197 -18.84 17.09 6.30
CA GLN A 197 -18.30 17.53 5.01
C GLN A 197 -17.00 18.29 5.25
N LEU A 198 -15.91 17.85 4.62
CA LEU A 198 -14.64 18.57 4.54
C LEU A 198 -14.31 18.90 3.09
N THR A 199 -14.00 20.15 2.76
CA THR A 199 -13.53 20.51 1.41
C THR A 199 -12.01 20.41 1.36
N LEU A 200 -11.51 19.47 0.57
CA LEU A 200 -10.09 19.33 0.24
C LEU A 200 -9.72 20.31 -0.87
N GLN A 201 -8.47 20.77 -0.88
CA GLN A 201 -7.85 21.56 -1.93
C GLN A 201 -6.70 20.76 -2.55
N ASN A 202 -6.81 20.41 -3.83
CA ASN A 202 -5.86 19.55 -4.57
C ASN A 202 -5.56 18.22 -3.88
N GLY A 203 -6.58 17.62 -3.24
CA GLY A 203 -6.43 16.38 -2.47
C GLY A 203 -5.82 16.54 -1.07
N GLU A 204 -5.60 17.77 -0.60
CA GLU A 204 -5.07 18.08 0.73
C GLU A 204 -6.09 18.82 1.59
N ILE A 205 -5.94 18.73 2.91
CA ILE A 205 -6.74 19.45 3.89
C ILE A 205 -6.18 20.88 4.02
N PRO A 206 -6.97 21.94 3.80
CA PRO A 206 -6.48 23.31 3.95
C PRO A 206 -6.12 23.64 5.41
N SER A 207 -5.26 24.63 5.64
CA SER A 207 -4.94 25.12 7.00
C SER A 207 -5.14 26.64 7.07
N PRO A 208 -6.14 27.13 7.83
CA PRO A 208 -7.11 26.37 8.63
C PRO A 208 -8.11 25.58 7.76
N ALA A 209 -8.72 24.54 8.34
CA ALA A 209 -9.84 23.80 7.74
C ALA A 209 -11.08 23.86 8.63
N VAL A 210 -12.24 23.73 7.99
CA VAL A 210 -13.55 23.64 8.64
C VAL A 210 -14.27 22.40 8.13
N MET A 211 -14.88 21.65 9.05
CA MET A 211 -15.89 20.64 8.70
C MET A 211 -17.27 21.15 9.04
N TYR A 212 -18.24 20.81 8.20
CA TYR A 212 -19.64 21.13 8.40
C TYR A 212 -20.44 19.87 8.70
N ARG A 213 -21.26 19.91 9.74
CA ARG A 213 -22.08 18.80 10.19
C ARG A 213 -23.49 18.88 9.62
N THR A 214 -23.99 17.74 9.15
CA THR A 214 -25.42 17.52 8.85
C THR A 214 -25.92 16.33 9.66
N LYS A 215 -27.01 16.50 10.40
CA LYS A 215 -27.60 15.43 11.21
C LYS A 215 -28.40 14.46 10.33
N THR A 216 -28.28 13.15 10.58
CA THR A 216 -29.20 12.17 9.98
C THR A 216 -30.48 12.04 10.82
N PRO A 217 -31.69 12.10 10.23
CA PRO A 217 -32.94 11.70 10.89
C PRO A 217 -32.93 10.21 11.24
N PRO A 218 -33.88 9.74 12.06
CA PRO A 218 -33.53 9.10 13.34
C PRO A 218 -32.38 8.08 13.22
N GLY A 219 -31.29 8.28 13.97
CA GLY A 219 -30.13 7.39 13.95
C GLY A 219 -29.18 7.69 15.10
N LYS A 220 -28.71 6.67 15.81
CA LYS A 220 -27.73 6.90 16.91
C LYS A 220 -26.28 6.98 16.41
N SER A 221 -26.00 6.42 15.24
CA SER A 221 -24.68 6.37 14.61
C SER A 221 -24.89 6.32 13.11
N SER A 222 -24.26 7.23 12.36
CA SER A 222 -24.15 7.09 10.91
C SER A 222 -22.96 6.18 10.62
N ASN A 223 -23.23 5.04 10.00
CA ASN A 223 -22.24 3.96 9.86
C ASN A 223 -21.51 3.99 8.50
N SER A 224 -22.22 4.41 7.44
CA SER A 224 -21.74 4.37 6.06
C SER A 224 -22.27 5.55 5.26
N VAL A 225 -21.42 6.08 4.37
CA VAL A 225 -21.76 7.03 3.31
C VAL A 225 -21.30 6.49 1.96
N ALA A 226 -22.09 6.68 0.92
CA ALA A 226 -21.74 6.33 -0.45
C ALA A 226 -22.20 7.41 -1.42
N ARG A 227 -21.42 7.65 -2.47
CA ARG A 227 -21.63 8.75 -3.41
C ARG A 227 -21.92 8.24 -4.83
N ALA A 228 -23.05 8.64 -5.41
CA ALA A 228 -23.39 8.35 -6.81
C ALA A 228 -24.32 9.41 -7.43
N ALA A 229 -24.15 9.70 -8.72
CA ALA A 229 -24.85 10.74 -9.47
C ALA A 229 -24.83 12.09 -8.72
N THR A 230 -25.98 12.68 -8.38
CA THR A 230 -26.08 13.92 -7.59
C THR A 230 -26.27 13.67 -6.09
N TRP A 231 -26.37 12.39 -5.67
CA TRP A 231 -26.79 12.03 -4.31
C TRP A 231 -25.67 11.52 -3.42
N LEU A 232 -25.77 11.87 -2.14
CA LEU A 232 -25.04 11.27 -1.05
C LEU A 232 -26.01 10.37 -0.26
N PHE A 233 -25.71 9.08 -0.19
CA PHE A 233 -26.50 8.10 0.54
C PHE A 233 -25.82 7.80 1.87
N ALA A 234 -26.54 7.94 2.98
CA ALA A 234 -26.04 7.62 4.31
C ALA A 234 -26.91 6.57 5.00
N THR A 235 -26.27 5.63 5.68
CA THR A 235 -26.97 4.69 6.58
C THR A 235 -26.75 5.11 8.03
N ALA A 236 -27.81 5.07 8.83
CA ALA A 236 -27.70 5.25 10.29
C ALA A 236 -28.46 4.15 11.03
N GLY A 237 -27.89 3.61 12.11
CA GLY A 237 -28.38 2.38 12.75
C GLY A 237 -28.68 2.47 14.26
N ARG A 238 -28.85 1.28 14.86
CA ARG A 238 -29.30 0.95 16.24
C ARG A 238 -30.83 0.87 16.37
N THR A 239 -31.47 1.58 17.29
CA THR A 239 -32.90 1.38 17.63
C THR A 239 -33.89 2.07 16.69
N ALA A 240 -33.46 3.16 16.05
CA ALA A 240 -34.16 3.89 15.00
C ALA A 240 -33.07 4.30 13.99
N GLY A 241 -33.34 4.19 12.70
CA GLY A 241 -32.32 4.20 11.66
C GLY A 241 -32.91 4.21 10.27
N GLY A 242 -32.06 4.06 9.25
CA GLY A 242 -32.49 3.88 7.88
C GLY A 242 -31.43 4.24 6.85
N LEU A 243 -31.91 4.37 5.61
CA LEU A 243 -31.21 4.99 4.50
C LEU A 243 -31.71 6.43 4.33
N PHE A 244 -30.79 7.39 4.32
CA PHE A 244 -31.05 8.81 4.11
C PHE A 244 -30.33 9.26 2.86
N THR A 245 -31.05 9.94 1.98
CA THR A 245 -30.49 10.43 0.72
C THR A 245 -30.50 11.94 0.70
N PHE A 246 -29.34 12.53 0.40
CA PHE A 246 -29.12 13.96 0.35
C PHE A 246 -28.70 14.36 -1.06
N ASP A 247 -29.09 15.55 -1.51
CA ASP A 247 -28.42 16.23 -2.61
C ASP A 247 -27.00 16.59 -2.16
N ALA A 248 -25.98 16.07 -2.83
CA ALA A 248 -24.58 16.26 -2.43
C ALA A 248 -24.06 17.69 -2.67
N SER A 249 -24.76 18.50 -3.46
CA SER A 249 -24.39 19.90 -3.66
C SER A 249 -24.70 20.73 -2.42
N ASN A 250 -25.89 20.56 -1.84
CA ASN A 250 -26.44 21.44 -0.80
C ASN A 250 -26.85 20.72 0.49
N MET A 251 -26.63 19.40 0.61
CA MET A 251 -27.02 18.58 1.76
C MET A 251 -28.51 18.63 2.11
N HIS A 252 -29.37 18.97 1.15
CA HIS A 252 -30.82 18.87 1.33
C HIS A 252 -31.22 17.39 1.38
N LEU A 253 -31.94 17.00 2.44
CA LEU A 253 -32.47 15.65 2.57
C LEU A 253 -33.62 15.46 1.57
N GLU A 254 -33.42 14.62 0.56
CA GLU A 254 -34.41 14.34 -0.48
C GLU A 254 -35.28 13.12 -0.17
N ASN A 255 -34.71 12.12 0.52
CA ASN A 255 -35.43 10.88 0.80
C ASN A 255 -35.03 10.24 2.14
N THR A 256 -36.00 9.61 2.79
CA THR A 256 -35.84 8.87 4.05
C THR A 256 -36.54 7.53 3.96
N ILE A 257 -35.79 6.45 4.18
CA ILE A 257 -36.31 5.09 4.28
C ILE A 257 -35.93 4.53 5.64
N GLU A 258 -36.89 4.45 6.56
CA GLU A 258 -36.62 4.10 7.95
C GLU A 258 -36.62 2.58 8.18
N PHE A 259 -35.57 2.08 8.82
CA PHE A 259 -35.48 0.72 9.34
C PHE A 259 -34.35 0.63 10.38
N PRO A 260 -34.47 -0.25 11.40
CA PRO A 260 -33.42 -0.40 12.39
C PRO A 260 -32.18 -1.06 11.76
N ASN A 261 -31.03 -0.92 12.44
CA ASN A 261 -29.81 -1.65 12.11
C ASN A 261 -29.28 -1.46 10.67
N ALA A 262 -29.53 -0.32 10.04
CA ALA A 262 -28.82 0.06 8.82
C ALA A 262 -27.31 0.13 9.12
N LYS A 263 -26.53 -0.68 8.39
CA LYS A 263 -25.14 -0.98 8.76
C LYS A 263 -24.15 -0.42 7.76
N TYR A 264 -24.40 -0.62 6.47
CA TYR A 264 -23.49 -0.21 5.43
C TYR A 264 -24.24 0.04 4.12
N ASN A 265 -23.68 0.85 3.23
CA ASN A 265 -24.15 0.96 1.85
C ASN A 265 -22.98 1.06 0.87
N ALA A 266 -23.22 0.61 -0.35
CA ALA A 266 -22.30 0.69 -1.47
C ALA A 266 -23.08 0.89 -2.76
N VAL A 267 -22.40 1.18 -3.86
CA VAL A 267 -23.02 1.40 -5.16
C VAL A 267 -22.40 0.49 -6.22
N THR A 268 -23.21 -0.01 -7.16
CA THR A 268 -22.69 -0.78 -8.31
C THR A 268 -21.94 0.08 -9.32
N GLY A 269 -22.23 1.38 -9.29
CA GLY A 269 -21.65 2.40 -10.16
C GLY A 269 -22.09 3.79 -9.70
N GLN A 270 -21.60 4.81 -10.38
CA GLN A 270 -21.75 6.21 -9.96
C GLN A 270 -22.79 6.98 -10.81
N ASN A 271 -23.55 6.31 -11.68
CA ASN A 271 -24.48 6.94 -12.62
C ASN A 271 -25.95 6.69 -12.24
N ILE A 272 -26.84 7.47 -12.86
CA ILE A 272 -28.29 7.18 -12.81
C ILE A 272 -28.56 5.83 -13.48
N GLY A 273 -29.39 5.00 -12.85
CA GLY A 273 -29.70 3.63 -13.28
C GLY A 273 -28.80 2.55 -12.67
N ASP A 274 -27.68 2.93 -12.05
CA ASP A 274 -26.92 2.04 -11.17
C ASP A 274 -27.71 1.74 -9.88
N LYS A 275 -27.19 0.89 -9.01
CA LYS A 275 -27.88 0.46 -7.79
C LYS A 275 -27.19 0.97 -6.54
N ASN A 276 -27.96 1.49 -5.59
CA ASN A 276 -27.53 1.66 -4.20
C ASN A 276 -27.91 0.41 -3.42
N VAL A 277 -26.90 -0.30 -2.91
CA VAL A 277 -27.07 -1.55 -2.17
C VAL A 277 -26.88 -1.23 -0.69
N VAL A 278 -27.86 -1.61 0.13
CA VAL A 278 -27.92 -1.26 1.55
C VAL A 278 -27.99 -2.52 2.38
N LEU A 279 -27.09 -2.61 3.37
CA LEU A 279 -26.98 -3.70 4.31
C LEU A 279 -27.69 -3.34 5.62
N LYS A 280 -28.60 -4.20 6.03
CA LYS A 280 -29.18 -4.21 7.38
C LYS A 280 -28.62 -5.42 8.14
N SER A 281 -28.10 -5.21 9.34
CA SER A 281 -27.45 -6.24 10.16
C SER A 281 -28.34 -6.76 11.29
N GLY A 282 -27.81 -7.68 12.10
CA GLY A 282 -28.48 -8.30 13.26
C GLY A 282 -28.89 -9.74 13.01
N ASN A 283 -29.84 -10.25 13.80
CA ASN A 283 -30.30 -11.66 13.71
C ASN A 283 -31.07 -11.98 12.43
N THR A 284 -31.62 -10.97 11.78
CA THR A 284 -32.38 -11.08 10.52
C THR A 284 -31.82 -10.05 9.54
N ALA A 285 -30.56 -10.26 9.15
CA ALA A 285 -29.85 -9.43 8.21
C ALA A 285 -30.41 -9.58 6.79
N GLU A 286 -30.44 -8.49 6.04
CA GLU A 286 -30.96 -8.43 4.67
C GLU A 286 -30.18 -7.42 3.84
N ILE A 287 -30.21 -7.62 2.53
CA ILE A 287 -29.77 -6.65 1.54
C ILE A 287 -30.99 -6.03 0.89
N GLN A 288 -31.01 -4.71 0.80
CA GLN A 288 -32.00 -3.93 0.05
C GLN A 288 -31.29 -3.27 -1.13
N VAL A 289 -31.88 -3.37 -2.32
CA VAL A 289 -31.29 -2.89 -3.57
C VAL A 289 -32.19 -1.81 -4.15
N TYR A 290 -31.71 -0.59 -4.19
CA TYR A 290 -32.42 0.57 -4.71
C TYR A 290 -31.82 1.00 -6.04
N GLU A 291 -32.66 1.44 -6.98
CA GLU A 291 -32.19 2.15 -8.16
C GLU A 291 -31.67 3.54 -7.77
N ILE A 292 -30.54 3.94 -8.35
CA ILE A 292 -30.04 5.30 -8.30
C ILE A 292 -30.84 6.11 -9.33
N SER A 293 -31.96 6.64 -8.87
CA SER A 293 -32.86 7.52 -9.61
C SER A 293 -33.54 8.47 -8.63
N GLN A 294 -34.19 9.53 -9.13
CA GLN A 294 -34.92 10.48 -8.28
C GLN A 294 -36.00 9.80 -7.41
N ALA A 295 -36.55 8.67 -7.88
CA ALA A 295 -37.56 7.92 -7.16
C ALA A 295 -36.97 6.99 -6.09
N HIS A 296 -35.67 6.70 -6.13
CA HIS A 296 -34.99 5.73 -5.25
C HIS A 296 -35.77 4.41 -5.11
N THR A 297 -36.19 3.84 -6.25
CA THR A 297 -37.10 2.70 -6.28
C THR A 297 -36.44 1.46 -5.69
N LEU A 298 -37.09 0.79 -4.73
CA LEU A 298 -36.66 -0.52 -4.24
C LEU A 298 -36.85 -1.56 -5.36
N LEU A 299 -35.73 -2.10 -5.86
CA LEU A 299 -35.70 -3.11 -6.91
C LEU A 299 -35.77 -4.53 -6.34
N ASN A 300 -35.09 -4.77 -5.21
CA ASN A 300 -35.01 -6.10 -4.62
C ASN A 300 -34.75 -6.02 -3.11
N THR A 301 -35.21 -7.05 -2.38
CA THR A 301 -34.85 -7.28 -0.98
C THR A 301 -34.76 -8.76 -0.71
N PHE A 302 -33.72 -9.20 -0.02
CA PHE A 302 -33.53 -10.61 0.32
C PHE A 302 -32.77 -10.78 1.63
N SER A 303 -33.15 -11.82 2.37
CA SER A 303 -32.49 -12.21 3.62
C SER A 303 -31.14 -12.84 3.35
N ILE A 304 -30.16 -12.51 4.19
CA ILE A 304 -28.80 -13.07 4.12
C ILE A 304 -28.41 -13.86 5.38
N GLY A 305 -29.35 -14.06 6.31
CA GLY A 305 -29.12 -14.79 7.57
C GLY A 305 -28.87 -13.84 8.74
N SER A 306 -27.84 -14.13 9.56
CA SER A 306 -27.46 -13.28 10.69
C SER A 306 -26.06 -12.70 10.52
N ILE A 307 -25.84 -11.50 11.07
CA ILE A 307 -24.52 -10.88 11.19
C ILE A 307 -24.30 -10.57 12.67
N GLN A 308 -23.29 -11.19 13.26
CA GLN A 308 -22.94 -11.06 14.68
C GLN A 308 -21.41 -10.89 14.84
N PRO A 309 -20.94 -10.10 15.81
CA PRO A 309 -21.73 -9.34 16.78
C PRO A 309 -22.42 -8.12 16.13
N GLU A 310 -23.60 -7.74 16.61
CA GLU A 310 -24.43 -6.67 16.03
C GLU A 310 -23.73 -5.30 15.99
N ASP A 311 -22.91 -5.01 16.99
CA ASP A 311 -22.11 -3.78 17.13
C ASP A 311 -20.74 -3.86 16.42
N GLY A 312 -20.34 -5.03 15.90
CA GLY A 312 -19.11 -5.22 15.12
C GLY A 312 -19.15 -4.50 13.77
N LYS A 313 -18.01 -4.36 13.09
CA LYS A 313 -17.99 -3.76 11.73
C LYS A 313 -18.44 -4.80 10.70
N SER A 314 -19.15 -4.36 9.65
CA SER A 314 -19.66 -5.24 8.59
C SER A 314 -19.69 -4.48 7.28
N VAL A 315 -18.57 -4.45 6.58
CA VAL A 315 -18.45 -3.78 5.28
C VAL A 315 -19.23 -4.55 4.22
N LEU A 316 -19.96 -3.80 3.41
CA LEU A 316 -20.53 -4.23 2.14
C LEU A 316 -19.68 -3.64 1.01
N TYR A 317 -19.14 -4.49 0.16
CA TYR A 317 -18.43 -4.12 -1.06
C TYR A 317 -19.21 -4.62 -2.27
N VAL A 318 -19.26 -3.84 -3.35
CA VAL A 318 -19.99 -4.21 -4.57
C VAL A 318 -19.03 -4.19 -5.74
N LYS A 319 -19.02 -5.30 -6.50
CA LYS A 319 -18.31 -5.40 -7.79
C LYS A 319 -19.27 -6.04 -8.78
N ASP A 320 -19.49 -5.35 -9.90
CA ASP A 320 -20.46 -5.75 -10.91
C ASP A 320 -21.86 -5.97 -10.29
N ASN A 321 -22.42 -7.17 -10.42
CA ASN A 321 -23.73 -7.53 -9.85
C ASN A 321 -23.63 -8.31 -8.52
N LEU A 322 -22.45 -8.36 -7.90
CA LEU A 322 -22.23 -9.10 -6.65
C LEU A 322 -22.04 -8.16 -5.46
N ALA A 323 -22.81 -8.41 -4.39
CA ALA A 323 -22.64 -7.80 -3.08
C ALA A 323 -21.84 -8.72 -2.16
N TRP A 324 -20.62 -8.30 -1.82
CA TRP A 324 -19.73 -8.98 -0.90
C TRP A 324 -19.91 -8.41 0.50
N VAL A 325 -20.30 -9.27 1.44
CA VAL A 325 -20.65 -8.87 2.81
C VAL A 325 -19.71 -9.55 3.79
N ALA A 326 -19.06 -8.74 4.64
CA ALA A 326 -18.40 -9.23 5.82
C ALA A 326 -19.45 -9.52 6.92
N MET A 327 -19.64 -10.80 7.23
CA MET A 327 -20.76 -11.29 8.04
C MET A 327 -20.37 -11.63 9.49
N GLY A 328 -19.27 -11.05 9.98
CA GLY A 328 -18.79 -11.27 11.34
C GLY A 328 -18.36 -12.72 11.56
N TYR A 329 -18.98 -13.41 12.53
CA TYR A 329 -18.68 -14.83 12.81
C TYR A 329 -19.03 -15.79 11.65
N GLU A 330 -19.88 -15.37 10.71
CA GLU A 330 -20.29 -16.18 9.57
C GLU A 330 -19.35 -16.04 8.35
N GLY A 331 -18.20 -15.38 8.52
CA GLY A 331 -17.19 -15.19 7.48
C GLY A 331 -17.57 -14.14 6.45
N VAL A 332 -17.37 -14.44 5.17
CA VAL A 332 -17.70 -13.54 4.04
C VAL A 332 -18.58 -14.26 3.04
N LYS A 333 -19.57 -13.58 2.47
CA LYS A 333 -20.38 -14.11 1.36
C LYS A 333 -20.58 -13.08 0.25
N ALA A 334 -20.56 -13.55 -0.99
CA ALA A 334 -20.97 -12.79 -2.17
C ALA A 334 -22.39 -13.19 -2.57
N PHE A 335 -23.28 -12.22 -2.73
CA PHE A 335 -24.66 -12.43 -3.14
C PHE A 335 -24.92 -11.81 -4.51
N ASP A 336 -25.60 -12.54 -5.39
CA ASP A 336 -26.12 -11.96 -6.63
C ASP A 336 -27.28 -11.00 -6.31
N LEU A 337 -27.16 -9.75 -6.76
CA LEU A 337 -28.10 -8.68 -6.41
C LEU A 337 -29.51 -8.87 -6.98
N ASN A 338 -29.68 -9.70 -8.01
CA ASN A 338 -30.99 -9.92 -8.65
C ASN A 338 -31.73 -11.11 -8.02
N THR A 339 -30.99 -12.16 -7.65
CA THR A 339 -31.57 -13.43 -7.20
C THR A 339 -31.42 -13.66 -5.69
N GLY A 340 -30.48 -12.98 -5.03
CA GLY A 340 -30.12 -13.23 -3.63
C GLY A 340 -29.32 -14.53 -3.42
N ALA A 341 -28.93 -15.22 -4.49
CA ALA A 341 -28.16 -16.46 -4.40
C ALA A 341 -26.73 -16.17 -3.90
N VAL A 342 -26.20 -17.05 -3.05
CA VAL A 342 -24.78 -17.01 -2.66
C VAL A 342 -23.94 -17.51 -3.84
N VAL A 343 -23.03 -16.67 -4.31
CA VAL A 343 -22.11 -16.97 -5.43
C VAL A 343 -20.75 -17.41 -4.92
N HIS A 344 -20.26 -16.78 -3.85
CA HIS A 344 -19.01 -17.15 -3.18
C HIS A 344 -19.14 -17.08 -1.66
N SER A 345 -18.35 -17.86 -0.94
CA SER A 345 -18.27 -17.83 0.53
C SER A 345 -16.87 -18.12 1.03
N LEU A 346 -16.45 -17.43 2.11
CA LEU A 346 -15.48 -17.97 3.04
C LEU A 346 -16.23 -18.39 4.30
N SER A 347 -16.35 -19.69 4.50
CA SER A 347 -17.08 -20.30 5.60
C SER A 347 -16.27 -20.26 6.90
N PRO A 348 -16.91 -20.18 8.07
CA PRO A 348 -16.20 -20.13 9.37
C PRO A 348 -15.28 -21.33 9.62
N SER A 349 -15.58 -22.50 9.02
CA SER A 349 -14.72 -23.69 9.10
C SER A 349 -13.35 -23.50 8.45
N ASN A 350 -13.21 -22.52 7.55
CA ASN A 350 -11.95 -22.15 6.89
C ASN A 350 -11.28 -20.92 7.53
N MET A 351 -11.72 -20.54 8.74
CA MET A 351 -11.22 -19.41 9.50
C MET A 351 -10.82 -19.86 10.91
N ALA A 352 -9.89 -19.15 11.53
CA ALA A 352 -9.60 -19.38 12.94
C ALA A 352 -10.81 -18.97 13.81
N PRO A 353 -11.13 -19.68 14.90
CA PRO A 353 -12.35 -19.44 15.69
C PRO A 353 -12.48 -18.02 16.28
N GLU A 354 -11.35 -17.34 16.50
CA GLU A 354 -11.33 -15.95 16.99
C GLU A 354 -11.61 -14.90 15.90
N CYS A 355 -11.72 -15.29 14.64
CA CYS A 355 -11.88 -14.35 13.53
C CYS A 355 -13.29 -13.75 13.51
N ILE A 356 -13.34 -12.44 13.26
CA ILE A 356 -14.58 -11.71 12.99
C ILE A 356 -14.35 -10.96 11.69
N SER A 357 -15.05 -11.34 10.63
CA SER A 357 -14.94 -10.65 9.34
C SER A 357 -15.57 -9.27 9.43
N ASN A 358 -14.73 -8.25 9.45
CA ASN A 358 -15.10 -6.85 9.55
C ASN A 358 -15.18 -6.16 8.18
N GLY A 359 -14.26 -6.53 7.28
CA GLY A 359 -14.05 -5.85 5.99
C GLY A 359 -13.76 -6.81 4.85
N VAL A 360 -14.18 -6.44 3.64
CA VAL A 360 -13.85 -7.16 2.39
C VAL A 360 -13.56 -6.15 1.28
N SER A 361 -12.55 -6.44 0.47
CA SER A 361 -12.23 -5.69 -0.76
C SER A 361 -11.70 -6.67 -1.81
N ILE A 362 -11.88 -6.34 -3.09
CA ILE A 362 -11.62 -7.29 -4.19
C ILE A 362 -11.01 -6.54 -5.36
N ASP A 363 -9.94 -7.11 -5.93
CA ASP A 363 -9.37 -6.66 -7.19
C ASP A 363 -9.58 -7.72 -8.30
N GLU A 364 -8.71 -7.76 -9.31
CA GLU A 364 -8.81 -8.75 -10.39
C GLU A 364 -8.31 -10.14 -9.99
N ASP A 365 -7.47 -10.22 -8.96
CA ASP A 365 -6.70 -11.42 -8.63
C ASP A 365 -7.15 -12.09 -7.32
N TYR A 366 -7.57 -11.29 -6.32
CA TYR A 366 -7.82 -11.76 -4.97
C TYR A 366 -9.04 -11.13 -4.31
N VAL A 367 -9.55 -11.86 -3.32
CA VAL A 367 -10.48 -11.38 -2.30
C VAL A 367 -9.69 -11.15 -1.01
N TYR A 368 -9.69 -9.92 -0.52
CA TYR A 368 -9.00 -9.49 0.69
C TYR A 368 -10.00 -9.35 1.84
N ILE A 369 -9.74 -10.00 2.98
CA ILE A 369 -10.69 -10.02 4.09
C ILE A 369 -10.01 -9.58 5.39
N ALA A 370 -10.51 -8.49 5.97
CA ALA A 370 -10.09 -8.00 7.28
C ALA A 370 -10.84 -8.78 8.38
N ASN A 371 -10.15 -9.73 9.02
CA ASN A 371 -10.71 -10.70 9.97
C ASN A 371 -10.47 -10.35 11.44
N GLY A 372 -10.51 -9.07 11.81
CA GLY A 372 -10.32 -8.63 13.19
C GLY A 372 -8.97 -9.11 13.74
N SER A 373 -8.97 -9.79 14.90
CA SER A 373 -7.76 -10.40 15.49
C SER A 373 -7.14 -11.53 14.66
N GLY A 374 -7.85 -12.02 13.63
CA GLY A 374 -7.32 -12.96 12.65
C GLY A 374 -6.34 -12.32 11.66
N GLY A 375 -6.28 -10.99 11.58
CA GLY A 375 -5.48 -10.27 10.61
C GLY A 375 -6.12 -10.21 9.22
N LEU A 376 -5.28 -10.11 8.18
CA LEU A 376 -5.72 -10.07 6.77
C LEU A 376 -5.71 -11.48 6.19
N TYR A 377 -6.80 -11.91 5.59
CA TYR A 377 -6.84 -13.13 4.78
C TYR A 377 -6.80 -12.75 3.30
N LEU A 378 -5.99 -13.49 2.56
CA LEU A 378 -5.84 -13.43 1.12
C LEU A 378 -6.50 -14.68 0.52
N CYS A 379 -7.54 -14.48 -0.27
CA CYS A 379 -8.34 -15.55 -0.83
C CYS A 379 -8.39 -15.49 -2.36
N LYS A 380 -8.58 -16.65 -3.00
CA LYS A 380 -8.84 -16.78 -4.45
C LYS A 380 -10.23 -17.37 -4.70
N ILE A 381 -10.88 -16.87 -5.75
CA ILE A 381 -12.04 -17.52 -6.35
C ILE A 381 -11.53 -18.66 -7.22
N ILE A 382 -11.96 -19.88 -6.93
CA ILE A 382 -11.64 -21.05 -7.76
C ILE A 382 -12.81 -21.27 -8.73
N PRO A 383 -12.56 -21.31 -10.06
CA PRO A 383 -13.62 -21.53 -11.04
C PRO A 383 -14.45 -22.78 -10.73
N GLY A 384 -15.78 -22.62 -10.69
CA GLY A 384 -16.73 -23.69 -10.37
C GLY A 384 -16.90 -23.99 -8.88
N GLN A 385 -16.24 -23.26 -7.98
CA GLN A 385 -16.40 -23.41 -6.54
C GLN A 385 -17.06 -22.18 -5.92
N GLN A 386 -17.99 -22.43 -5.01
CA GLN A 386 -18.57 -21.38 -4.17
C GLN A 386 -17.60 -21.00 -3.04
N GLU A 387 -16.96 -21.98 -2.41
CA GLU A 387 -16.04 -21.73 -1.31
C GLU A 387 -14.73 -21.12 -1.82
N LEU A 388 -14.28 -20.05 -1.16
CA LEU A 388 -13.02 -19.38 -1.45
C LEU A 388 -11.84 -20.21 -0.95
N SER A 389 -10.76 -20.22 -1.73
CA SER A 389 -9.49 -20.79 -1.28
C SER A 389 -8.69 -19.74 -0.52
N VAL A 390 -8.31 -20.02 0.73
CA VAL A 390 -7.36 -19.20 1.49
C VAL A 390 -5.95 -19.52 1.01
N VAL A 391 -5.25 -18.53 0.45
CA VAL A 391 -3.89 -18.67 -0.10
C VAL A 391 -2.84 -17.89 0.69
N GLY A 392 -3.28 -17.11 1.68
CA GLY A 392 -2.39 -16.40 2.59
C GLY A 392 -3.16 -15.84 3.78
N ILE A 393 -2.54 -15.83 4.95
CA ILE A 393 -3.02 -15.13 6.15
C ILE A 393 -1.88 -14.22 6.56
N TYR A 394 -2.14 -12.97 6.94
CA TYR A 394 -1.13 -12.06 7.49
C TYR A 394 -1.65 -11.61 8.84
N LYS A 395 -1.11 -12.22 9.90
CA LYS A 395 -1.51 -11.99 11.29
C LYS A 395 -0.59 -10.99 11.98
N TYR A 396 -1.16 -10.12 12.79
CA TYR A 396 -0.49 -9.04 13.53
C TYR A 396 -1.27 -8.71 14.81
N GLY A 397 -0.75 -7.77 15.62
CA GLY A 397 -1.15 -7.60 17.02
C GLY A 397 -2.53 -6.96 17.27
N ALA A 398 -3.04 -6.13 16.36
CA ALA A 398 -4.33 -5.45 16.49
C ALA A 398 -5.43 -5.99 15.55
N SER A 399 -6.63 -5.42 15.68
CA SER A 399 -7.81 -5.81 14.91
C SER A 399 -7.80 -5.21 13.51
N ALA A 400 -7.84 -6.05 12.49
CA ALA A 400 -8.13 -5.66 11.11
C ALA A 400 -9.60 -5.22 11.00
N ASN A 401 -9.84 -3.91 10.94
CA ASN A 401 -11.18 -3.33 10.94
C ASN A 401 -11.72 -3.04 9.54
N TYR A 402 -10.83 -2.77 8.59
CA TYR A 402 -11.18 -2.44 7.22
C TYR A 402 -10.02 -2.78 6.29
N VAL A 403 -10.33 -3.12 5.04
CA VAL A 403 -9.35 -3.35 3.99
C VAL A 403 -9.82 -2.69 2.70
N MET A 404 -8.89 -2.06 1.98
CA MET A 404 -9.11 -1.53 0.64
C MET A 404 -7.97 -1.95 -0.28
N ALA A 405 -8.32 -2.60 -1.38
CA ALA A 405 -7.40 -2.90 -2.46
C ALA A 405 -7.60 -1.89 -3.59
N LYS A 406 -6.56 -1.12 -3.92
CA LYS A 406 -6.61 -0.11 -4.98
C LYS A 406 -5.22 0.09 -5.58
N ASN A 407 -5.13 0.10 -6.91
CA ASN A 407 -3.89 0.36 -7.66
C ASN A 407 -2.70 -0.48 -7.17
N ASN A 408 -2.92 -1.79 -6.97
CA ASN A 408 -1.94 -2.73 -6.40
C ASN A 408 -1.52 -2.50 -4.94
N TYR A 409 -2.13 -1.55 -4.23
CA TYR A 409 -1.96 -1.43 -2.79
C TYR A 409 -3.09 -2.08 -2.04
N ILE A 410 -2.76 -2.65 -0.88
CA ILE A 410 -3.71 -3.16 0.08
C ILE A 410 -3.51 -2.36 1.36
N PHE A 411 -4.48 -1.51 1.65
CA PHE A 411 -4.54 -0.70 2.85
C PHE A 411 -5.36 -1.42 3.90
N ILE A 412 -4.80 -1.57 5.10
CA ILE A 412 -5.43 -2.29 6.20
C ILE A 412 -5.54 -1.33 7.38
N ALA A 413 -6.77 -0.93 7.72
CA ALA A 413 -7.02 -0.19 8.95
C ALA A 413 -6.93 -1.17 10.13
N ASN A 414 -5.77 -1.23 10.75
CA ASN A 414 -5.39 -2.15 11.81
C ASN A 414 -5.66 -1.57 13.21
N GLY A 415 -6.85 -0.99 13.38
CA GLY A 415 -7.34 -0.50 14.67
C GLY A 415 -6.34 0.37 15.43
N ARG A 416 -6.05 0.00 16.69
CA ARG A 416 -5.17 0.79 17.58
C ARG A 416 -3.68 0.76 17.18
N GLU A 417 -3.28 -0.08 16.24
CA GLU A 417 -1.92 -0.06 15.67
C GLU A 417 -1.82 0.82 14.42
N GLY A 418 -2.94 1.39 13.96
CA GLY A 418 -2.98 2.35 12.86
C GLY A 418 -3.15 1.67 11.50
N LEU A 419 -2.37 2.08 10.50
CA LEU A 419 -2.49 1.60 9.12
C LEU A 419 -1.34 0.64 8.78
N LYS A 420 -1.65 -0.44 8.06
CA LYS A 420 -0.65 -1.20 7.31
C LYS A 420 -0.86 -1.01 5.82
N ILE A 421 0.24 -0.90 5.07
CA ILE A 421 0.24 -0.75 3.62
C ILE A 421 1.04 -1.91 3.03
N LEU A 422 0.37 -2.76 2.26
CA LEU A 422 1.03 -3.76 1.44
C LEU A 422 1.05 -3.29 -0.02
N HIS A 423 2.14 -3.56 -0.71
CA HIS A 423 2.25 -3.43 -2.15
C HIS A 423 2.22 -4.82 -2.79
N LYS A 424 1.26 -5.05 -3.69
CA LYS A 424 1.13 -6.25 -4.51
C LYS A 424 1.98 -6.06 -5.76
N VAL A 425 3.02 -6.86 -5.91
CA VAL A 425 3.88 -6.84 -7.10
C VAL A 425 3.83 -8.21 -7.78
N TRP A 426 3.98 -8.22 -9.10
CA TRP A 426 4.23 -9.45 -9.84
C TRP A 426 5.50 -10.11 -9.30
N GLU A 427 5.54 -11.43 -9.33
CA GLU A 427 6.73 -12.18 -8.93
C GLU A 427 7.93 -11.75 -9.79
N GLY A 428 8.89 -11.03 -9.20
CA GLY A 428 10.14 -10.61 -9.84
C GLY A 428 11.26 -11.63 -9.62
N ASP A 429 12.33 -11.55 -10.42
CA ASP A 429 13.52 -12.40 -10.25
C ASP A 429 14.42 -11.96 -9.08
N TYR A 430 14.06 -10.88 -8.39
CA TYR A 430 14.81 -10.31 -7.27
C TYR A 430 14.00 -9.24 -6.50
N ASN A 431 14.39 -9.01 -5.24
CA ASN A 431 13.99 -7.86 -4.43
C ASN A 431 14.86 -6.63 -4.74
N VAL A 432 14.47 -5.44 -4.28
CA VAL A 432 15.32 -4.23 -4.28
C VAL A 432 15.50 -3.77 -2.83
N ILE A 433 16.73 -3.43 -2.43
CA ILE A 433 17.08 -3.15 -1.02
C ILE A 433 16.35 -1.92 -0.45
N CYS A 434 16.18 -0.88 -1.26
CA CYS A 434 15.54 0.38 -0.90
C CYS A 434 15.26 1.18 -2.17
N ASP A 435 14.63 2.32 -1.99
CA ASP A 435 14.29 3.26 -3.06
C ASP A 435 15.53 3.92 -3.65
N TYR A 436 15.35 4.54 -4.81
CA TYR A 436 16.41 5.15 -5.58
C TYR A 436 15.89 6.33 -6.40
N ASP A 437 16.79 7.22 -6.80
CA ASP A 437 16.45 8.36 -7.64
C ASP A 437 16.17 7.96 -9.10
N GLU A 438 15.80 8.94 -9.93
CA GLU A 438 15.52 8.77 -11.36
C GLU A 438 16.72 8.25 -12.19
N PHE A 439 17.92 8.20 -11.60
CA PHE A 439 19.14 7.65 -12.19
C PHE A 439 19.50 6.27 -11.63
N GLY A 440 18.73 5.72 -10.70
CA GLY A 440 18.98 4.43 -10.07
C GLY A 440 20.01 4.47 -8.94
N VAL A 441 20.27 5.65 -8.37
CA VAL A 441 21.11 5.81 -7.17
C VAL A 441 20.28 5.53 -5.92
N PRO A 442 20.64 4.54 -5.08
CA PRO A 442 19.90 4.23 -3.86
C PRO A 442 19.76 5.43 -2.91
N LEU A 443 18.64 5.52 -2.19
CA LEU A 443 18.39 6.53 -1.16
C LEU A 443 18.85 6.06 0.23
N CYS A 444 19.11 4.77 0.42
CA CYS A 444 19.65 4.20 1.66
C CYS A 444 21.18 4.12 1.67
N LEU A 445 21.85 5.03 0.96
CA LEU A 445 23.31 5.15 1.03
C LEU A 445 23.74 5.60 2.43
N GLU A 446 24.84 5.04 2.90
CA GLU A 446 25.48 5.48 4.14
C GLU A 446 25.86 6.96 4.02
N PRO A 447 25.40 7.83 4.94
CA PRO A 447 25.64 9.27 4.83
C PRO A 447 27.10 9.64 5.09
N ASN A 448 27.86 8.76 5.76
CA ASN A 448 29.27 8.95 6.08
C ASN A 448 30.06 7.67 5.73
N PRO A 449 30.25 7.36 4.44
CA PRO A 449 30.97 6.16 4.04
C PRO A 449 32.44 6.27 4.44
N GLU A 450 33.07 5.13 4.70
CA GLU A 450 34.51 5.09 4.92
C GLU A 450 35.26 5.58 3.66
N PRO A 451 36.33 6.38 3.82
CA PRO A 451 37.17 6.78 2.70
C PRO A 451 37.71 5.57 1.95
N ILE A 452 37.67 5.62 0.61
CA ILE A 452 38.31 4.60 -0.22
C ILE A 452 39.84 4.69 -0.02
N CYS A 453 40.47 3.53 0.15
CA CYS A 453 41.91 3.42 0.27
C CYS A 453 42.60 4.01 -0.98
N PRO A 454 43.57 4.94 -0.84
CA PRO A 454 44.14 5.65 -1.98
C PRO A 454 44.86 4.77 -3.01
N THR A 455 45.37 3.60 -2.62
CA THR A 455 46.13 2.69 -3.50
C THR A 455 45.25 1.68 -4.24
N LEU A 456 44.02 1.45 -3.77
CA LEU A 456 43.14 0.39 -4.28
C LEU A 456 42.95 0.46 -5.80
N MET A 457 42.62 1.63 -6.33
CA MET A 457 42.37 1.78 -7.78
C MET A 457 43.62 1.53 -8.63
N SER A 458 44.79 1.98 -8.18
CA SER A 458 46.03 1.73 -8.92
C SER A 458 46.40 0.24 -8.90
N THR A 459 46.15 -0.46 -7.79
CA THR A 459 46.39 -1.91 -7.70
C THR A 459 45.43 -2.67 -8.63
N LEU A 460 44.13 -2.33 -8.59
CA LEU A 460 43.12 -2.94 -9.47
C LEU A 460 43.43 -2.74 -10.96
N GLN A 461 43.86 -1.55 -11.37
CA GLN A 461 44.21 -1.27 -12.77
C GLN A 461 45.45 -2.03 -13.26
N LEU A 462 46.33 -2.46 -12.35
CA LEU A 462 47.46 -3.31 -12.68
C LEU A 462 47.06 -4.79 -12.76
N ALA A 463 46.18 -5.23 -11.86
CA ALA A 463 45.69 -6.62 -11.82
C ALA A 463 44.68 -6.94 -12.94
N LEU A 464 43.79 -5.99 -13.24
CA LEU A 464 42.72 -6.10 -14.25
C LEU A 464 42.74 -4.89 -15.21
N PRO A 465 43.78 -4.73 -16.04
CA PRO A 465 43.88 -3.59 -16.96
C PRO A 465 42.78 -3.62 -18.02
N SER A 466 42.20 -2.45 -18.32
CA SER A 466 41.08 -2.39 -19.26
C SER A 466 41.41 -2.94 -20.65
N ASN A 467 40.46 -3.67 -21.26
CA ASN A 467 40.58 -4.32 -22.57
C ASN A 467 41.70 -5.38 -22.65
N GLN A 468 42.14 -5.95 -21.52
CA GLN A 468 43.13 -7.03 -21.48
C GLN A 468 42.50 -8.31 -20.91
N ASN A 469 42.59 -9.40 -21.68
CA ASN A 469 42.00 -10.67 -21.30
C ASN A 469 42.69 -11.29 -20.06
N ALA A 470 42.05 -11.16 -18.90
CA ALA A 470 42.52 -11.67 -17.63
C ALA A 470 42.63 -13.20 -17.62
N MET A 471 41.80 -13.92 -18.37
CA MET A 471 41.89 -15.38 -18.46
C MET A 471 43.18 -15.88 -19.12
N VAL A 472 43.82 -15.03 -19.94
CA VAL A 472 45.11 -15.34 -20.58
C VAL A 472 46.26 -14.80 -19.77
N ASN A 473 46.13 -13.57 -19.25
CA ASN A 473 47.21 -12.88 -18.55
C ASN A 473 47.37 -13.35 -17.10
N HIS A 474 46.26 -13.73 -16.45
CA HIS A 474 46.17 -14.16 -15.06
C HIS A 474 45.33 -15.44 -14.90
N PRO A 475 45.71 -16.55 -15.56
CA PRO A 475 44.99 -17.81 -15.45
C PRO A 475 44.87 -18.31 -14.01
N GLU A 476 45.79 -17.92 -13.11
CA GLU A 476 45.77 -18.23 -11.69
C GLU A 476 44.50 -17.74 -10.98
N TYR A 477 43.93 -16.60 -11.39
CA TYR A 477 42.71 -16.04 -10.80
C TYR A 477 41.49 -16.96 -10.97
N PHE A 478 41.47 -17.75 -12.05
CA PHE A 478 40.36 -18.64 -12.43
C PHE A 478 40.52 -20.06 -11.86
N THR A 479 41.55 -20.28 -11.03
CA THR A 479 41.75 -21.56 -10.33
C THR A 479 41.27 -21.54 -8.88
N ASN A 480 40.95 -20.35 -8.34
CA ASN A 480 40.45 -20.22 -6.98
C ASN A 480 38.98 -20.69 -6.89
N PRO A 481 38.64 -21.64 -6.01
CA PRO A 481 37.27 -22.16 -5.87
C PRO A 481 36.33 -21.26 -5.05
N ASN A 482 36.85 -20.22 -4.40
CA ASN A 482 36.08 -19.34 -3.52
C ASN A 482 35.59 -18.12 -4.29
N HIS A 483 34.30 -18.09 -4.59
CA HIS A 483 33.66 -16.99 -5.33
C HIS A 483 32.74 -16.12 -4.46
N ASN A 484 32.51 -16.52 -3.21
CA ASN A 484 31.55 -15.92 -2.29
C ASN A 484 32.20 -15.63 -0.93
N ILE A 485 31.55 -14.77 -0.15
CA ILE A 485 31.89 -14.57 1.25
C ILE A 485 31.20 -15.62 2.10
N VAL A 486 31.94 -16.33 2.95
CA VAL A 486 31.39 -17.30 3.90
C VAL A 486 31.67 -16.83 5.31
N LEU A 487 30.60 -16.57 6.07
CA LEU A 487 30.70 -16.07 7.43
C LEU A 487 30.96 -17.22 8.42
N ASN A 488 32.02 -17.11 9.22
CA ASN A 488 32.33 -18.04 10.31
C ASN A 488 31.78 -17.59 11.68
N ALA A 489 31.31 -16.34 11.76
CA ALA A 489 30.71 -15.70 12.92
C ALA A 489 29.55 -14.78 12.47
N PRO A 490 28.64 -14.37 13.37
CA PRO A 490 27.64 -13.37 13.03
C PRO A 490 28.29 -12.05 12.61
N ALA A 491 27.83 -11.46 11.51
CA ALA A 491 28.41 -10.23 10.97
C ALA A 491 27.42 -9.36 10.22
N THR A 492 27.72 -8.07 10.17
CA THR A 492 27.07 -7.09 9.30
C THR A 492 27.97 -6.83 8.08
N ILE A 493 27.37 -6.53 6.93
CA ILE A 493 28.10 -6.38 5.66
C ILE A 493 27.73 -5.07 4.97
N TYR A 494 28.75 -4.48 4.36
CA TYR A 494 28.66 -3.24 3.60
C TYR A 494 29.15 -3.47 2.18
N PHE A 495 28.46 -2.87 1.21
CA PHE A 495 28.80 -2.93 -0.22
C PHE A 495 29.03 -1.53 -0.73
N THR A 496 30.24 -1.26 -1.23
CA THR A 496 30.66 0.07 -1.68
C THR A 496 30.94 0.03 -3.16
N PHE A 497 30.27 0.89 -3.93
CA PHE A 497 30.57 1.10 -5.34
C PHE A 497 31.97 1.70 -5.49
N ILE A 498 32.83 1.09 -6.29
CA ILE A 498 34.20 1.54 -6.53
C ILE A 498 34.34 2.13 -7.93
N ASP A 499 34.05 1.36 -8.97
CA ASP A 499 34.12 1.82 -10.36
C ASP A 499 33.27 0.93 -11.28
N GLU A 500 33.08 1.41 -12.50
CA GLU A 500 32.42 0.71 -13.60
C GLU A 500 33.17 0.99 -14.92
N GLY A 501 33.39 -0.07 -15.71
CA GLY A 501 34.11 -0.09 -16.99
C GLY A 501 33.25 -0.56 -18.17
N ALA A 502 31.92 -0.57 -18.01
CA ALA A 502 30.97 -1.26 -18.86
C ALA A 502 30.36 -0.38 -19.96
N GLY A 503 29.99 -1.00 -21.08
CA GLY A 503 29.15 -0.37 -22.11
C GLY A 503 27.65 -0.42 -21.77
N MET A 504 27.25 -1.28 -20.83
CA MET A 504 25.86 -1.50 -20.44
C MET A 504 25.55 -0.95 -19.05
N LYS A 505 24.31 -0.53 -18.85
CA LYS A 505 23.82 -0.07 -17.55
C LYS A 505 23.32 -1.26 -16.74
N ASN A 506 24.21 -1.81 -15.94
CA ASN A 506 23.97 -3.05 -15.20
C ASN A 506 23.32 -2.77 -13.83
N SER A 507 22.58 -3.75 -13.29
CA SER A 507 22.09 -3.70 -11.91
C SER A 507 22.87 -4.70 -11.06
N TYR A 508 23.45 -4.25 -9.95
CA TYR A 508 24.23 -5.11 -9.05
C TYR A 508 23.41 -5.48 -7.81
N GLY A 509 23.52 -6.72 -7.38
CA GLY A 509 22.88 -7.22 -6.17
C GLY A 509 23.59 -8.38 -5.51
N ILE A 510 23.01 -8.87 -4.43
CA ILE A 510 23.51 -10.00 -3.64
C ILE A 510 22.43 -11.05 -3.44
N TYR A 511 22.85 -12.25 -3.08
CA TYR A 511 21.98 -13.30 -2.56
C TYR A 511 22.72 -14.06 -1.47
N TRP A 512 21.98 -14.74 -0.60
CA TRP A 512 22.60 -15.51 0.47
C TRP A 512 21.88 -16.82 0.72
N TYR A 513 22.61 -17.78 1.26
CA TYR A 513 22.14 -19.13 1.53
C TYR A 513 22.98 -19.78 2.64
N ASN A 514 22.53 -20.93 3.14
CA ASN A 514 23.30 -21.70 4.11
C ASN A 514 24.50 -22.36 3.39
N ALA A 515 25.72 -22.06 3.82
CA ALA A 515 26.95 -22.57 3.18
C ALA A 515 27.04 -24.10 3.15
N SER A 516 26.36 -24.80 4.07
CA SER A 516 26.28 -26.27 4.08
C SER A 516 25.29 -26.85 3.07
N ASN A 517 24.46 -26.00 2.45
CA ASN A 517 23.51 -26.38 1.41
C ASN A 517 23.56 -25.39 0.22
N PRO A 518 24.64 -25.42 -0.58
CA PRO A 518 24.80 -24.53 -1.73
C PRO A 518 23.66 -24.67 -2.75
N PRO A 519 23.24 -23.58 -3.41
CA PRO A 519 22.17 -23.61 -4.37
C PRO A 519 22.62 -24.31 -5.66
N THR A 520 21.77 -25.16 -6.21
CA THR A 520 21.91 -25.79 -7.53
C THR A 520 21.08 -25.10 -8.60
N SER A 521 20.25 -24.12 -8.23
CA SER A 521 19.41 -23.36 -9.15
C SER A 521 19.08 -21.97 -8.62
N VAL A 522 18.83 -21.02 -9.52
CA VAL A 522 18.42 -19.64 -9.18
C VAL A 522 17.14 -19.62 -8.32
N ALA A 523 16.23 -20.59 -8.53
CA ALA A 523 15.00 -20.69 -7.76
C ALA A 523 15.25 -20.84 -6.25
N GLN A 524 16.35 -21.46 -5.83
CA GLN A 524 16.69 -21.67 -4.42
C GLN A 524 17.21 -20.41 -3.73
N ILE A 525 17.66 -19.41 -4.49
CA ILE A 525 18.14 -18.12 -3.96
C ILE A 525 17.16 -16.98 -4.23
N LYS A 526 16.03 -17.24 -4.91
CA LYS A 526 15.08 -16.21 -5.34
C LYS A 526 14.58 -15.34 -4.19
N SER A 527 14.35 -15.92 -3.01
CA SER A 527 13.85 -15.17 -1.83
C SER A 527 14.91 -14.26 -1.19
N THR A 528 16.20 -14.57 -1.36
CA THR A 528 17.32 -13.78 -0.80
C THR A 528 17.97 -12.87 -1.84
N LYS A 529 17.70 -13.08 -3.13
CA LYS A 529 18.24 -12.30 -4.23
C LYS A 529 17.73 -10.87 -4.20
N THR A 530 18.62 -9.92 -3.91
CA THR A 530 18.30 -8.51 -3.62
C THR A 530 19.24 -7.58 -4.39
N VAL A 531 18.68 -6.70 -5.22
CA VAL A 531 19.42 -5.63 -5.92
C VAL A 531 19.80 -4.54 -4.92
N LEU A 532 21.09 -4.18 -4.93
CA LEU A 532 21.65 -3.13 -4.07
C LEU A 532 21.85 -1.82 -4.84
N PHE A 533 22.37 -1.92 -6.07
CA PHE A 533 22.55 -0.78 -6.98
C PHE A 533 21.69 -1.00 -8.23
N PRO A 534 20.49 -0.40 -8.31
CA PRO A 534 19.60 -0.49 -9.48
C PRO A 534 20.29 -0.10 -10.78
N ASN A 535 21.14 0.93 -10.74
CA ASN A 535 22.01 1.32 -11.83
C ASN A 535 23.45 1.42 -11.34
N ALA A 536 24.24 0.38 -11.59
CA ALA A 536 25.65 0.29 -11.24
C ALA A 536 26.58 1.10 -12.18
N SER A 537 26.09 2.19 -12.79
CA SER A 537 26.87 3.03 -13.70
C SER A 537 27.35 4.30 -13.01
N LYS A 538 28.60 4.70 -13.28
CA LYS A 538 29.17 5.92 -12.70
C LYS A 538 28.63 7.20 -13.36
N VAL A 539 28.89 8.33 -12.72
CA VAL A 539 28.62 9.67 -13.28
C VAL A 539 29.23 9.78 -14.68
N ASN A 540 28.42 10.22 -15.65
CA ASN A 540 28.74 10.32 -17.09
C ASN A 540 28.79 9.01 -17.89
N SER A 541 28.57 7.84 -17.26
CA SER A 541 28.42 6.54 -17.96
C SER A 541 26.95 6.08 -18.04
N GLY A 542 26.00 6.99 -17.81
CA GLY A 542 24.57 6.69 -17.85
C GLY A 542 23.93 6.38 -16.51
N GLY A 543 24.66 6.56 -15.41
CA GLY A 543 24.17 6.62 -14.04
C GLY A 543 24.82 7.76 -13.26
N ASN A 544 24.62 7.78 -11.95
CA ASN A 544 25.09 8.83 -11.04
C ASN A 544 25.80 8.28 -9.79
N LEU A 545 26.28 7.02 -9.83
CA LEU A 545 27.07 6.50 -8.72
C LEU A 545 28.46 7.17 -8.71
N VAL A 546 28.91 7.47 -7.50
CA VAL A 546 30.24 7.98 -7.21
C VAL A 546 30.96 6.94 -6.36
N ALA A 547 32.25 6.75 -6.64
CA ALA A 547 33.09 5.87 -5.85
C ALA A 547 32.96 6.23 -4.35
N GLY A 548 32.63 5.24 -3.52
CA GLY A 548 32.40 5.42 -2.08
C GLY A 548 30.93 5.44 -1.70
N HIS A 549 29.99 5.44 -2.65
CA HIS A 549 28.59 5.18 -2.35
C HIS A 549 28.44 3.78 -1.74
N THR A 550 28.06 3.73 -0.47
CA THR A 550 28.02 2.50 0.34
C THR A 550 26.60 2.16 0.76
N ILE A 551 26.24 0.90 0.62
CA ILE A 551 25.03 0.29 1.18
C ILE A 551 25.41 -0.54 2.39
N HIS A 552 24.69 -0.35 3.49
CA HIS A 552 24.75 -1.18 4.68
C HIS A 552 23.59 -2.16 4.70
N MET A 553 23.89 -3.45 4.81
CA MET A 553 22.88 -4.49 4.99
C MET A 553 22.34 -4.44 6.41
N VAL A 554 21.14 -3.86 6.59
CA VAL A 554 20.50 -3.72 7.90
C VAL A 554 20.26 -5.09 8.54
N GLY A 555 20.85 -5.30 9.71
CA GLY A 555 20.76 -6.55 10.47
C GLY A 555 22.10 -7.26 10.59
N THR A 556 22.06 -8.51 11.06
CA THR A 556 23.25 -9.35 11.24
C THR A 556 23.01 -10.70 10.59
N PHE A 557 23.88 -11.09 9.66
CA PHE A 557 23.89 -12.43 9.10
C PHE A 557 24.47 -13.40 10.12
N SER A 558 23.90 -14.60 10.21
CA SER A 558 24.42 -15.65 11.10
C SER A 558 25.70 -16.30 10.56
N ALA A 559 26.50 -16.86 11.45
CA ALA A 559 27.57 -17.79 11.07
C ALA A 559 27.02 -18.94 10.19
N GLY A 560 27.81 -19.40 9.23
CA GLY A 560 27.43 -20.40 8.24
C GLY A 560 26.64 -19.84 7.05
N THR A 561 26.51 -18.51 6.92
CA THR A 561 25.90 -17.88 5.74
C THR A 561 26.94 -17.70 4.64
N SER A 562 26.64 -18.18 3.44
CA SER A 562 27.36 -17.85 2.21
C SER A 562 26.63 -16.72 1.49
N ILE A 563 27.36 -15.70 1.03
CA ILE A 563 26.84 -14.48 0.44
C ILE A 563 27.52 -14.31 -0.92
N GLY A 564 26.73 -14.48 -1.97
CA GLY A 564 27.13 -14.31 -3.36
C GLY A 564 26.63 -13.00 -3.94
N SER A 565 27.21 -12.62 -5.08
CA SER A 565 26.84 -11.43 -5.85
C SER A 565 26.22 -11.83 -7.19
N PHE A 566 25.31 -11.00 -7.69
CA PHE A 566 24.79 -11.15 -9.04
C PHE A 566 24.77 -9.82 -9.78
N LEU A 567 24.90 -9.90 -11.11
CA LEU A 567 24.86 -8.76 -12.02
C LEU A 567 23.80 -8.99 -13.09
N VAL A 568 22.76 -8.15 -13.12
CA VAL A 568 21.74 -8.15 -14.18
C VAL A 568 22.25 -7.24 -15.29
N VAL A 569 22.66 -7.85 -16.40
CA VAL A 569 23.30 -7.15 -17.51
C VAL A 569 22.26 -6.38 -18.30
N GLY A 570 22.43 -5.07 -18.44
CA GLY A 570 21.40 -4.17 -18.97
C GLY A 570 20.15 -4.06 -18.07
N GLY A 571 20.30 -4.33 -16.77
CA GLY A 571 19.21 -4.28 -15.80
C GLY A 571 18.57 -2.89 -15.67
N TRP A 572 19.28 -1.81 -16.02
CA TRP A 572 18.77 -0.45 -16.00
C TRP A 572 18.51 0.11 -17.40
N VAL A 573 17.26 0.51 -17.66
CA VAL A 573 16.81 1.10 -18.92
C VAL A 573 16.34 2.55 -18.76
N GLY A 574 16.30 3.06 -17.52
CA GLY A 574 15.89 4.42 -17.19
C GLY A 574 14.39 4.59 -17.04
N VAL A 575 13.98 5.50 -16.16
CA VAL A 575 12.58 5.75 -15.84
C VAL A 575 11.85 6.27 -17.07
N SER A 576 10.78 5.57 -17.45
CA SER A 576 9.93 5.91 -18.58
C SER A 576 8.52 5.37 -18.37
N PRO A 577 7.52 5.79 -19.17
CA PRO A 577 6.18 5.19 -19.10
C PRO A 577 6.18 3.66 -19.31
N THR A 578 7.14 3.12 -20.06
CA THR A 578 7.31 1.67 -20.28
C THR A 578 8.02 0.98 -19.12
N TYR A 579 8.94 1.69 -18.45
CA TYR A 579 9.72 1.20 -17.32
C TYR A 579 9.62 2.19 -16.17
N PRO A 580 8.51 2.20 -15.42
CA PRO A 580 8.26 3.21 -14.39
C PRO A 580 9.24 3.13 -13.23
N THR A 581 9.87 1.97 -13.00
CA THR A 581 10.96 1.77 -12.03
C THR A 581 12.34 1.95 -12.64
N GLY A 582 12.46 2.14 -13.96
CA GLY A 582 13.73 2.15 -14.68
C GLY A 582 14.46 0.80 -14.76
N LEU A 583 14.00 -0.24 -14.06
CA LEU A 583 14.53 -1.59 -14.08
C LEU A 583 13.90 -2.43 -15.20
N SER A 584 14.66 -3.40 -15.72
CA SER A 584 14.23 -4.40 -16.70
C SER A 584 14.68 -5.81 -16.29
N ASN A 585 14.26 -6.81 -17.06
CA ASN A 585 14.74 -8.18 -16.88
C ASN A 585 16.21 -8.37 -17.31
N GLY A 586 16.83 -7.33 -17.92
CA GLY A 586 18.15 -7.41 -18.50
C GLY A 586 18.23 -8.36 -19.71
N TYR A 587 19.43 -8.55 -20.23
CA TYR A 587 19.72 -9.55 -21.27
C TYR A 587 19.98 -10.93 -20.68
N TYR A 588 20.69 -10.96 -19.55
CA TYR A 588 21.04 -12.16 -18.78
C TYR A 588 21.54 -11.73 -17.39
N THR A 589 21.73 -12.70 -16.49
CA THR A 589 22.27 -12.46 -15.15
C THR A 589 23.51 -13.33 -14.92
N HIS A 590 24.56 -12.70 -14.41
CA HIS A 590 25.74 -13.39 -13.89
C HIS A 590 25.64 -13.54 -12.38
N TYR A 591 26.15 -14.65 -11.86
CA TYR A 591 26.20 -15.03 -10.46
C TYR A 591 27.64 -15.40 -10.12
N SER A 592 28.05 -15.10 -8.90
CA SER A 592 29.36 -15.52 -8.41
C SER A 592 29.43 -17.03 -8.19
N ASP A 593 28.32 -17.69 -7.83
CA ASP A 593 28.21 -19.15 -7.93
C ASP A 593 28.10 -19.57 -9.39
N MET A 594 29.22 -20.03 -9.94
CA MET A 594 29.36 -20.44 -11.32
C MET A 594 28.28 -21.40 -11.80
N ASN A 595 27.84 -22.35 -10.98
CA ASN A 595 26.83 -23.34 -11.36
C ASN A 595 25.44 -22.74 -11.63
N LEU A 596 25.21 -21.48 -11.27
CA LEU A 596 23.99 -20.74 -11.56
C LEU A 596 24.07 -19.96 -12.89
N ASN A 597 25.27 -19.82 -13.48
CA ASN A 597 25.47 -19.10 -14.73
C ASN A 597 25.05 -19.90 -15.96
N LEU A 598 24.72 -19.16 -17.02
CA LEU A 598 24.41 -19.72 -18.35
C LEU A 598 25.60 -20.47 -18.95
N ASN A 599 25.37 -21.18 -20.05
CA ASN A 599 26.41 -21.85 -20.87
C ASN A 599 27.31 -22.85 -20.10
N GLY A 600 26.74 -23.59 -19.15
CA GLY A 600 27.49 -24.61 -18.41
C GLY A 600 28.29 -24.07 -17.23
N GLY A 601 27.91 -22.89 -16.72
CA GLY A 601 28.42 -22.34 -15.47
C GLY A 601 29.77 -21.65 -15.59
N GLN A 602 29.93 -20.79 -16.59
CA GLN A 602 31.17 -20.02 -16.77
C GLN A 602 31.35 -18.98 -15.66
N GLN A 603 32.60 -18.74 -15.27
CA GLN A 603 32.94 -17.76 -14.25
C GLN A 603 32.92 -16.35 -14.83
N GLN A 604 32.10 -15.47 -14.23
CA GLN A 604 31.91 -14.09 -14.66
C GLN A 604 32.30 -13.07 -13.60
N SER A 605 32.89 -13.54 -12.50
CA SER A 605 33.32 -12.71 -11.39
C SER A 605 34.59 -13.23 -10.73
N LEU A 606 35.32 -12.33 -10.09
CA LEU A 606 36.49 -12.62 -9.27
C LEU A 606 36.34 -11.97 -7.90
N LEU A 607 36.78 -12.67 -6.86
CA LEU A 607 36.76 -12.23 -5.47
C LEU A 607 38.19 -12.10 -4.95
N PHE A 608 38.62 -10.86 -4.75
CA PHE A 608 39.97 -10.53 -4.32
C PHE A 608 40.02 -10.11 -2.84
N TYR A 609 41.21 -10.22 -2.26
CA TYR A 609 41.58 -9.58 -1.00
C TYR A 609 42.81 -8.71 -1.20
N ASP A 610 42.67 -7.43 -0.90
CA ASP A 610 43.74 -6.43 -0.86
C ASP A 610 44.22 -6.30 0.59
N ALA A 611 45.40 -6.86 0.87
CA ALA A 611 45.97 -6.86 2.22
C ALA A 611 46.49 -5.47 2.65
N ASP A 612 46.87 -4.61 1.72
CA ASP A 612 47.40 -3.28 2.04
C ASP A 612 46.28 -2.35 2.53
N CYS A 613 45.08 -2.54 2.00
CA CYS A 613 43.90 -1.75 2.35
C CYS A 613 42.85 -2.50 3.18
N ASP A 614 43.10 -3.77 3.53
CA ASP A 614 42.17 -4.68 4.22
C ASP A 614 40.76 -4.70 3.58
N ASN A 615 40.71 -4.86 2.25
CA ASN A 615 39.46 -4.84 1.49
C ASN A 615 39.20 -6.17 0.78
N ILE A 616 37.94 -6.61 0.78
CA ILE A 616 37.45 -7.66 -0.11
C ILE A 616 36.85 -6.98 -1.35
N ILE A 617 37.24 -7.39 -2.55
CA ILE A 617 36.80 -6.77 -3.80
C ILE A 617 36.12 -7.81 -4.69
N MET A 618 34.85 -7.55 -5.01
CA MET A 618 34.09 -8.30 -6.02
C MET A 618 34.18 -7.56 -7.35
N THR A 619 34.49 -8.29 -8.41
CA THR A 619 34.62 -7.75 -9.77
C THR A 619 33.86 -8.62 -10.76
N PHE A 620 33.36 -8.03 -11.85
CA PHE A 620 32.57 -8.73 -12.87
C PHE A 620 33.03 -8.42 -14.28
N GLU A 621 32.90 -9.41 -15.17
CA GLU A 621 32.78 -9.22 -16.61
C GLU A 621 31.28 -9.21 -16.97
N ASP A 622 30.81 -8.17 -17.65
CA ASP A 622 29.41 -8.01 -18.00
C ASP A 622 29.03 -8.77 -19.28
N VAL A 623 29.93 -8.94 -20.24
CA VAL A 623 29.61 -9.64 -21.49
C VAL A 623 29.68 -11.16 -21.26
N LEU A 624 28.64 -11.87 -21.72
CA LEU A 624 28.61 -13.32 -21.61
C LEU A 624 29.82 -13.98 -22.31
N LEU A 625 30.62 -14.74 -21.55
CA LEU A 625 31.73 -15.51 -22.10
C LEU A 625 31.25 -16.51 -23.18
N PRO A 626 32.10 -16.82 -24.19
CA PRO A 626 33.46 -16.31 -24.41
C PRO A 626 33.52 -14.96 -25.16
N GLY A 627 32.43 -14.16 -25.14
CA GLY A 627 32.42 -12.79 -25.64
C GLY A 627 33.24 -11.82 -24.79
N GLY A 628 33.05 -10.51 -24.99
CA GLY A 628 33.69 -9.47 -24.17
C GLY A 628 35.19 -9.31 -24.41
N ASP A 629 35.76 -8.32 -23.75
CA ASP A 629 37.21 -8.10 -23.66
C ASP A 629 37.85 -8.91 -22.52
N LYS A 630 37.05 -9.40 -21.57
CA LYS A 630 37.44 -10.39 -20.54
C LYS A 630 38.41 -9.79 -19.54
N ASP A 631 38.25 -8.51 -19.23
CA ASP A 631 39.10 -7.81 -18.27
C ASP A 631 38.54 -7.85 -16.84
N PHE A 632 37.27 -8.25 -16.67
CA PHE A 632 36.59 -8.39 -15.38
C PHE A 632 36.56 -7.10 -14.55
N ASN A 633 36.65 -5.92 -15.16
CA ASN A 633 36.56 -4.64 -14.45
C ASN A 633 35.26 -3.85 -14.74
N ASP A 634 34.28 -4.50 -15.37
CA ASP A 634 33.02 -3.85 -15.79
C ASP A 634 32.21 -3.32 -14.61
N VAL A 635 32.19 -4.02 -13.47
CA VAL A 635 31.63 -3.54 -12.21
C VAL A 635 32.51 -3.96 -11.05
N ILE A 636 32.93 -3.00 -10.21
CA ILE A 636 33.82 -3.21 -9.07
C ILE A 636 33.12 -2.77 -7.79
N ILE A 637 32.98 -3.70 -6.84
CA ILE A 637 32.34 -3.48 -5.54
C ILE A 637 33.31 -3.88 -4.42
N LYS A 638 33.58 -2.96 -3.50
CA LYS A 638 34.23 -3.28 -2.23
C LYS A 638 33.20 -3.87 -1.28
N ILE A 639 33.57 -4.94 -0.59
CA ILE A 639 32.78 -5.57 0.46
C ILE A 639 33.54 -5.44 1.78
N ALA A 640 32.86 -4.92 2.81
CA ALA A 640 33.39 -4.85 4.16
C ALA A 640 32.51 -5.68 5.11
N VAL A 641 33.15 -6.38 6.05
CA VAL A 641 32.49 -7.27 7.01
C VAL A 641 32.85 -6.84 8.42
N ASP A 642 31.85 -6.70 9.28
CA ASP A 642 32.03 -6.31 10.68
C ASP A 642 31.44 -7.38 11.62
N PRO A 643 32.26 -8.03 12.48
CA PRO A 643 33.70 -7.85 12.60
C PRO A 643 34.49 -8.47 11.43
N PRO A 644 35.65 -7.92 11.02
CA PRO A 644 36.47 -8.48 9.93
C PRO A 644 36.90 -9.93 10.16
N THR A 645 37.02 -10.35 11.42
CA THR A 645 37.34 -11.73 11.81
C THR A 645 36.26 -12.75 11.45
N ALA A 646 35.07 -12.29 11.02
CA ALA A 646 33.97 -13.15 10.61
C ALA A 646 34.23 -13.85 9.25
N VAL A 647 35.31 -13.51 8.56
CA VAL A 647 35.73 -14.09 7.28
C VAL A 647 37.20 -14.49 7.33
N ASP A 648 37.59 -15.42 6.46
CA ASP A 648 38.99 -15.82 6.27
C ASP A 648 39.48 -15.26 4.92
N PRO A 649 40.23 -14.14 4.92
CA PRO A 649 40.67 -13.49 3.69
C PRO A 649 41.69 -14.32 2.91
N SER A 650 42.35 -15.31 3.53
CA SER A 650 43.32 -16.18 2.85
C SER A 650 42.69 -17.10 1.80
N LEU A 651 41.37 -17.19 1.77
CA LEU A 651 40.60 -17.97 0.80
C LEU A 651 40.41 -17.22 -0.53
N TYR A 652 40.62 -15.92 -0.57
CA TYR A 652 40.36 -15.07 -1.74
C TYR A 652 41.62 -14.88 -2.59
N ILE A 653 41.44 -14.34 -3.80
CA ILE A 653 42.55 -14.08 -4.71
C ILE A 653 43.38 -12.91 -4.14
N PRO A 654 44.70 -13.04 -3.93
CA PRO A 654 45.51 -11.91 -3.50
C PRO A 654 45.54 -10.85 -4.60
N LEU A 655 45.22 -9.61 -4.25
CA LEU A 655 45.28 -8.47 -5.16
C LEU A 655 46.69 -7.87 -5.24
#